data_AF-A0AA39ICE2-F1
#
_entry.id   AF-A0AA39ICE2-F1
#
_cell.length_a   1.000
_cell.length_b   1.000
_cell.length_c   1.000
_cell.angle_alpha   90.00
_cell.angle_beta   90.00
_cell.angle_gamma   90.00
#
_symmetry.space_group_name_H-M   'P 1'
#
loop_
_entity.id
_entity.type
_entity.pdbx_description
1 polymer ?
#
loop_
_entity_poly.entity_id
_entity_poly.type
_entity_poly.pdbx_seq_one_letter_code
_entity_poly.pdbx_strand_id
1 'polypeptide(L)'
;MFGAVAVLLSVLLIDGGIAAHSLQDLQNLRFLYDSGKRGLGLAPSKAAYRIGDMVFDYDPFHRPFRKRNSRAATSRRERIWPHGVIPYEINGNFSGEHKSLFQKAMRHWENVTCLSFVPRQPSHENYIVFTVDKCGCCSYVGRRGDGPQAVSIGKNCDKFGIVVHELGHAVGFWHEHTRPDRDKYVDIFYKSIQTAQDYNFDKSKPEEVDSLGETYDYASIMHYARDTFSKAPYLDTILPKQPTLGERPEIGQRIKLSEGDIRQTNKLYRCPTCGQTLLEEYGELSATPRSTNCQWRVVAAQGEMVVLNISTNFLPLPSSSCAGERDNFIIIRDGHFSGSPIIDKICGGVRSRTYASTGNRLFIQLRKHPSVLPPPGFANYGVVCGGSLTADEGIIESPRFPEYYSSDANCVWAITVPVGFRVAVKFQYFHVEQHKDCIYDRLEFYEGHVERKDRRLGRFCGTNVPESIQTESENQMLVKFASDSSVQKPGFQFEFVKEFDECASGTHQCEHRCVNQIGRYTCECMIGYSLRADGKTCEPTCGGVIKASNGSFQTPNFPVRYEPNTECTWELEADEGHQIIVNFTHFNVEGLKTECAYDYVKIGKITGSQHAFEKLCGDYHEPFVVTSLTNKLRVSFVSDSSVEKTGFGAYFLTDFDECQYGQHQCDHICVNTIGSYKCLCENGYVLAPDGRNCKEGGCAFQLNDPSGVITSPNFPDEYSNFKRCQWHFVTTPGHRLALTFDEFVLEEDRSCSYDRVEVFDGGDSRSAVLGAFCGLRRPPKLVSTSNELFVVMQSDSTVTRRGFRAYYESECGSVLSATRSVGYIYSHARYSDNKYDKKLNCRWEISSSDRNQGVELRFTQFAVEMGTSCEYDYVAIYDGSVATENNKFGQFCGDKIPPVFVSTSQVVVVEFVTDDSVEQKGFVLEYRATAPSGQRNRFSPYTHNRMFQMIQGGWNDGASWMSRLPPTVTSRSIRDIKIPGSHDSAAFELFINMKCAKDNSSAVQFIGNNIPPSRRIIRRWAITQHLTIKDQLNLGIRYLDLRVSRSTHDPNVPYRMVHTLFGRPLEHIFESVKEFLDENLNEFVILDINHIYSMRGDVDIDSIINHIHKIFGRRRLCPPQELSTITVDYMRENKYQLIVLMSECDWKESETRIWCQDWIRSPYADTNKLKLLFPFIEHHLRHASHQRLHVTQGILTPRFWDIVKGVFVRGASLERRLASKCTEATVQWIERKKEELNYNIVICDFVEKFNYCDTVIELNYL
;
A
#
# COMPACT_ATOMS: atom_id res chain seq x y z
N MET A 1 20.39 -33.20 -7.89
CA MET A 1 20.18 -31.75 -8.11
C MET A 1 21.40 -30.91 -7.76
N PHE A 2 22.15 -31.20 -6.68
CA PHE A 2 23.42 -30.52 -6.37
C PHE A 2 24.51 -30.67 -7.44
N GLY A 3 24.57 -31.79 -8.16
CA GLY A 3 25.53 -31.97 -9.26
C GLY A 3 25.27 -31.11 -10.51
N ALA A 4 24.02 -30.70 -10.76
CA ALA A 4 23.67 -29.84 -11.90
C ALA A 4 24.00 -28.36 -11.64
N VAL A 5 23.95 -27.95 -10.36
CA VAL A 5 24.32 -26.58 -9.93
C VAL A 5 25.83 -26.38 -10.00
N ALA A 6 26.62 -27.43 -9.74
CA ALA A 6 28.08 -27.39 -9.88
C ALA A 6 28.55 -27.26 -11.35
N VAL A 7 27.82 -27.85 -12.30
CA VAL A 7 28.09 -27.72 -13.75
C VAL A 7 27.67 -26.35 -14.29
N LEU A 8 26.61 -25.75 -13.75
CA LEU A 8 26.19 -24.39 -14.12
C LEU A 8 27.14 -23.31 -13.57
N LEU A 9 27.70 -23.52 -12.38
CA LEU A 9 28.70 -22.61 -11.78
C LEU A 9 30.07 -22.66 -12.49
N SER A 10 30.41 -23.77 -13.15
CA SER A 10 31.66 -23.87 -13.91
C SER A 10 31.58 -23.18 -15.29
N VAL A 11 30.37 -22.99 -15.84
CA VAL A 11 30.16 -22.20 -17.06
C VAL A 11 30.15 -20.69 -16.78
N LEU A 12 29.87 -20.27 -15.54
CA LEU A 12 29.76 -18.86 -15.14
C LEU A 12 31.10 -18.11 -14.98
N LEU A 13 32.25 -18.76 -15.21
CA LEU A 13 33.57 -18.13 -15.18
C LEU A 13 34.11 -17.75 -16.57
N ILE A 14 33.34 -17.92 -17.64
CA ILE A 14 33.78 -17.58 -19.00
C ILE A 14 32.78 -16.59 -19.62
N ASP A 15 33.03 -15.29 -19.43
CA ASP A 15 32.70 -14.25 -20.42
C ASP A 15 33.40 -12.90 -20.11
N GLY A 16 34.66 -12.98 -19.69
CA GLY A 16 35.67 -11.96 -20.03
C GLY A 16 36.55 -12.59 -21.10
N GLY A 17 36.29 -12.26 -22.36
CA GLY A 17 36.73 -13.05 -23.52
C GLY A 17 38.18 -13.52 -23.51
N ILE A 18 38.37 -14.82 -23.77
CA ILE A 18 39.47 -15.48 -24.50
C ILE A 18 38.95 -16.88 -24.87
N ALA A 19 39.08 -17.27 -26.14
CA ALA A 19 38.79 -18.62 -26.62
C ALA A 19 39.88 -19.60 -26.17
N ALA A 20 39.52 -20.77 -25.63
CA ALA A 20 40.43 -21.89 -25.46
C ALA A 20 39.72 -23.23 -25.72
N HIS A 21 40.33 -24.05 -26.57
CA HIS A 21 39.81 -25.30 -27.11
C HIS A 21 40.24 -26.51 -26.24
N SER A 22 39.25 -27.36 -25.92
CA SER A 22 39.36 -28.77 -25.49
C SER A 22 39.49 -29.09 -23.99
N LEU A 23 39.02 -30.30 -23.67
CA LEU A 23 38.71 -30.86 -22.34
C LEU A 23 39.94 -31.35 -21.55
N GLN A 24 41.16 -31.16 -22.06
CA GLN A 24 42.38 -31.76 -21.50
C GLN A 24 43.08 -30.87 -20.45
N ASP A 25 42.81 -29.55 -20.42
CA ASP A 25 43.53 -28.61 -19.54
C ASP A 25 42.93 -28.46 -18.13
N LEU A 26 41.74 -29.02 -17.87
CA LEU A 26 41.03 -28.87 -16.58
C LEU A 26 41.36 -29.94 -15.53
N GLN A 27 42.30 -30.87 -15.78
CA GLN A 27 42.62 -31.97 -14.85
C GLN A 27 43.82 -31.73 -13.91
N ASN A 28 44.55 -30.61 -14.01
CA ASN A 28 45.84 -30.45 -13.32
C ASN A 28 45.89 -29.52 -12.10
N LEU A 29 44.77 -29.21 -11.43
CA LEU A 29 44.83 -28.39 -10.21
C LEU A 29 44.14 -29.04 -9.01
N ARG A 30 44.88 -29.95 -8.35
CA ARG A 30 44.76 -30.23 -6.92
C ARG A 30 46.14 -30.52 -6.31
N PHE A 31 46.35 -29.93 -5.13
CA PHE A 31 47.47 -30.05 -4.17
C PHE A 31 48.74 -29.24 -4.47
N LEU A 32 48.99 -28.23 -3.63
CA LEU A 32 50.08 -28.24 -2.65
C LEU A 32 49.92 -27.09 -1.65
N TYR A 33 50.08 -27.43 -0.38
CA TYR A 33 50.17 -26.55 0.78
C TYR A 33 51.66 -26.42 1.10
N ASP A 34 52.25 -25.23 1.11
CA ASP A 34 53.35 -24.95 2.04
C ASP A 34 53.56 -23.45 2.32
N SER A 35 54.06 -23.25 3.52
CA SER A 35 54.28 -22.09 4.34
C SER A 35 55.46 -21.20 3.91
N GLY A 36 55.31 -19.88 4.10
CA GLY A 36 56.42 -18.96 4.30
C GLY A 36 56.56 -17.80 3.29
N LYS A 37 55.97 -16.64 3.60
CA LYS A 37 56.63 -15.31 3.71
C LYS A 37 55.59 -14.16 3.72
N ARG A 38 55.94 -13.14 4.50
CA ARG A 38 55.15 -11.94 4.87
C ARG A 38 55.20 -10.84 3.79
N GLY A 39 54.18 -9.97 3.83
CA GLY A 39 54.13 -8.62 3.21
C GLY A 39 53.59 -8.67 1.78
N LEU A 40 52.61 -7.88 1.33
CA LEU A 40 52.03 -6.61 1.77
C LEU A 40 50.48 -6.70 1.67
N GLY A 41 49.81 -5.84 2.43
CA GLY A 41 48.37 -5.87 2.66
C GLY A 41 47.50 -5.49 1.45
N LEU A 42 46.33 -6.13 1.42
CA LEU A 42 45.09 -5.62 0.84
C LEU A 42 43.97 -5.99 1.83
N ALA A 43 43.22 -4.97 2.27
CA ALA A 43 42.18 -5.07 3.28
C ALA A 43 40.94 -5.84 2.75
N PRO A 44 40.34 -6.78 3.52
CA PRO A 44 39.04 -7.36 3.19
C PRO A 44 37.87 -6.47 3.61
N SER A 45 36.87 -6.38 2.73
CA SER A 45 35.60 -5.67 2.88
C SER A 45 34.73 -6.21 4.03
N LYS A 46 34.19 -5.29 4.83
CA LYS A 46 33.32 -5.46 6.00
C LYS A 46 31.99 -6.17 5.67
N ALA A 47 31.86 -7.45 6.01
CA ALA A 47 30.55 -8.10 6.18
C ALA A 47 30.35 -8.38 7.68
N ALA A 48 29.27 -7.86 8.27
CA ALA A 48 29.00 -8.03 9.69
C ALA A 48 28.54 -9.47 10.01
N TYR A 49 29.16 -10.10 11.00
CA TYR A 49 28.84 -11.44 11.52
C TYR A 49 27.79 -11.34 12.64
N ARG A 50 26.88 -12.32 12.75
CA ARG A 50 25.77 -12.31 13.73
C ARG A 50 25.75 -13.58 14.57
N ILE A 51 25.52 -13.44 15.87
CA ILE A 51 25.29 -14.54 16.82
C ILE A 51 24.13 -14.15 17.73
N GLY A 52 22.95 -14.73 17.50
CA GLY A 52 21.73 -14.37 18.24
C GLY A 52 21.35 -12.91 18.05
N ASP A 53 21.26 -12.19 19.16
CA ASP A 53 21.03 -10.75 19.30
C ASP A 53 22.34 -9.91 19.29
N MET A 54 23.52 -10.53 19.12
CA MET A 54 24.81 -9.84 19.03
C MET A 54 25.30 -9.65 17.59
N VAL A 55 25.86 -8.47 17.31
CA VAL A 55 26.39 -8.09 15.98
C VAL A 55 27.90 -7.79 16.04
N PHE A 56 28.66 -8.28 15.05
CA PHE A 56 30.13 -8.20 14.98
C PHE A 56 30.64 -7.74 13.60
N ASP A 57 31.83 -7.14 13.55
CA ASP A 57 32.47 -6.72 12.30
C ASP A 57 33.36 -7.82 11.65
N TYR A 58 33.69 -8.91 12.36
CA TYR A 58 34.56 -10.03 11.90
C TYR A 58 34.19 -11.37 12.57
N ASP A 59 34.56 -12.53 11.98
CA ASP A 59 34.31 -13.89 12.51
C ASP A 59 35.07 -14.13 13.83
N PRO A 60 34.38 -14.33 14.97
CA PRO A 60 35.02 -14.55 16.26
C PRO A 60 35.56 -15.97 16.43
N PHE A 61 35.46 -16.92 15.49
CA PHE A 61 35.78 -18.34 15.72
C PHE A 61 37.02 -18.94 15.00
N HIS A 62 37.74 -18.22 14.13
CA HIS A 62 38.89 -18.79 13.37
C HIS A 62 40.32 -18.47 13.88
N ARG A 63 41.20 -19.51 13.98
CA ARG A 63 42.68 -19.64 14.25
C ARG A 63 43.12 -20.31 15.59
N PRO A 64 44.25 -21.09 15.64
CA PRO A 64 44.48 -22.12 16.66
C PRO A 64 45.49 -21.82 17.79
N PHE A 65 45.10 -22.29 19.00
CA PHE A 65 45.82 -22.73 20.21
C PHE A 65 46.93 -21.88 20.91
N ARG A 66 46.62 -21.44 22.15
CA ARG A 66 47.39 -21.71 23.39
C ARG A 66 46.51 -21.55 24.66
N LYS A 67 46.67 -22.45 25.64
CA LYS A 67 45.86 -22.56 26.88
C LYS A 67 46.11 -21.43 27.90
N ARG A 68 45.02 -20.84 28.47
CA ARG A 68 44.83 -20.35 29.88
C ARG A 68 43.36 -19.87 30.12
N ASN A 69 42.95 -19.71 31.39
CA ASN A 69 41.58 -19.88 31.95
C ASN A 69 40.50 -18.74 31.81
N SER A 70 39.23 -19.23 31.83
CA SER A 70 37.82 -18.79 32.16
C SER A 70 37.38 -17.32 32.30
N ARG A 71 36.35 -16.84 31.53
CA ARG A 71 36.02 -15.41 31.38
C ARG A 71 34.64 -14.98 30.69
N ALA A 72 33.90 -13.91 31.11
CA ALA A 72 32.49 -13.49 30.74
C ALA A 72 32.14 -12.03 30.19
N ALA A 73 32.90 -10.93 30.39
CA ALA A 73 32.65 -9.56 29.85
C ALA A 73 33.68 -9.12 28.78
N THR A 74 33.54 -8.07 27.96
CA THR A 74 34.58 -7.81 26.93
C THR A 74 36.00 -7.59 27.49
N SER A 75 36.98 -8.33 26.96
CA SER A 75 38.41 -8.25 27.35
C SER A 75 39.18 -7.13 26.62
N ARG A 76 38.58 -6.58 25.56
CA ARG A 76 39.16 -5.58 24.66
C ARG A 76 38.97 -4.17 25.23
N ARG A 77 40.08 -3.50 25.56
CA ARG A 77 40.04 -2.15 26.16
C ARG A 77 39.44 -1.10 25.22
N GLU A 78 39.54 -1.32 23.91
CA GLU A 78 38.98 -0.44 22.89
C GLU A 78 37.44 -0.39 22.91
N ARG A 79 36.79 -1.48 23.35
CA ARG A 79 35.33 -1.61 23.44
C ARG A 79 34.73 -1.03 24.73
N ILE A 80 35.55 -0.57 25.66
CA ILE A 80 35.07 0.05 26.90
C ILE A 80 34.74 1.52 26.61
N TRP A 81 33.59 1.99 27.09
CA TRP A 81 33.23 3.40 27.00
C TRP A 81 34.14 4.27 27.87
N PRO A 82 34.78 5.33 27.32
CA PRO A 82 35.66 6.19 28.09
C PRO A 82 34.95 6.79 29.30
N HIS A 83 35.61 6.71 30.46
CA HIS A 83 35.08 7.22 31.73
C HIS A 83 33.69 6.65 32.15
N GLY A 84 33.22 5.58 31.51
CA GLY A 84 31.88 5.03 31.75
C GLY A 84 30.75 5.92 31.24
N VAL A 85 31.03 6.85 30.33
CA VAL A 85 30.01 7.74 29.73
C VAL A 85 29.54 7.15 28.41
N ILE A 86 28.23 6.93 28.30
CA ILE A 86 27.57 6.38 27.12
C ILE A 86 26.61 7.44 26.57
N PRO A 87 27.03 8.21 25.55
CA PRO A 87 26.14 9.15 24.90
C PRO A 87 25.06 8.40 24.13
N TYR A 88 23.82 8.88 24.19
CA TYR A 88 22.69 8.24 23.52
C TYR A 88 21.87 9.22 22.70
N GLU A 89 21.22 8.68 21.67
CA GLU A 89 20.21 9.34 20.87
C GLU A 89 19.03 8.37 20.69
N ILE A 90 17.81 8.88 20.84
CA ILE A 90 16.59 8.09 20.62
C ILE A 90 15.95 8.59 19.34
N ASN A 91 15.78 7.69 18.36
CA ASN A 91 15.15 8.04 17.09
C ASN A 91 13.73 8.57 17.31
N GLY A 92 13.34 9.61 16.55
CA GLY A 92 12.05 10.29 16.65
C GLY A 92 10.82 9.40 16.39
N ASN A 93 11.02 8.22 15.80
CA ASN A 93 9.95 7.25 15.54
C ASN A 93 9.41 6.53 16.80
N PHE A 94 10.06 6.67 17.95
CA PHE A 94 9.59 6.09 19.22
C PHE A 94 8.66 7.04 19.97
N SER A 95 7.53 6.51 20.49
CA SER A 95 6.57 7.29 21.29
C SER A 95 7.19 7.77 22.62
N GLY A 96 6.55 8.76 23.25
CA GLY A 96 6.95 9.25 24.58
C GLY A 96 7.08 8.15 25.62
N GLU A 97 6.18 7.16 25.59
CA GLU A 97 6.23 6.00 26.50
C GLU A 97 7.47 5.14 26.27
N HIS A 98 7.87 4.90 25.02
CA HIS A 98 9.11 4.19 24.70
C HIS A 98 10.33 4.99 25.19
N LYS A 99 10.35 6.31 24.99
CA LYS A 99 11.44 7.18 25.48
C LYS A 99 11.57 7.10 26.99
N SER A 100 10.43 7.20 27.70
CA SER A 100 10.36 7.03 29.16
C SER A 100 10.87 5.64 29.59
N LEU A 101 10.49 4.57 28.89
CA LEU A 101 10.99 3.21 29.15
C LEU A 101 12.52 3.09 28.96
N PHE A 102 13.07 3.65 27.88
CA PHE A 102 14.51 3.61 27.61
C PHE A 102 15.29 4.39 28.66
N GLN A 103 14.80 5.58 29.03
CA GLN A 103 15.38 6.35 30.13
C GLN A 103 15.31 5.59 31.45
N LYS A 104 14.19 4.90 31.75
CA LYS A 104 14.06 4.07 32.94
C LYS A 104 15.06 2.91 32.94
N ALA A 105 15.27 2.25 31.81
CA ALA A 105 16.29 1.19 31.67
C ALA A 105 17.72 1.72 31.84
N MET A 106 18.03 2.90 31.29
CA MET A 106 19.33 3.56 31.49
C MET A 106 19.53 3.96 32.96
N ARG A 107 18.50 4.52 33.62
CA ARG A 107 18.49 4.84 35.06
C ARG A 107 18.74 3.61 35.92
N HIS A 108 18.16 2.47 35.55
CA HIS A 108 18.38 1.21 36.25
C HIS A 108 19.87 0.81 36.29
N TRP A 109 20.62 1.06 35.20
CA TRP A 109 22.07 0.89 35.18
C TRP A 109 22.82 1.97 35.96
N GLU A 110 22.45 3.26 35.85
CA GLU A 110 23.12 4.38 36.56
C GLU A 110 22.99 4.31 38.08
N ASN A 111 21.87 3.76 38.58
CA ASN A 111 21.56 3.71 40.01
C ASN A 111 22.52 2.78 40.78
N VAL A 112 22.93 1.67 40.16
CA VAL A 112 23.71 0.61 40.81
C VAL A 112 25.16 0.52 40.30
N THR A 113 25.53 1.31 39.29
CA THR A 113 26.88 1.32 38.71
C THR A 113 27.45 2.74 38.60
N CYS A 114 28.69 2.86 38.12
CA CYS A 114 29.28 4.17 37.79
C CYS A 114 29.09 4.63 36.36
N LEU A 115 28.29 3.92 35.57
CA LEU A 115 27.95 4.34 34.23
C LEU A 115 27.09 5.60 34.25
N SER A 116 27.25 6.43 33.22
CA SER A 116 26.38 7.57 32.99
C SER A 116 25.89 7.57 31.55
N PHE A 117 24.57 7.60 31.39
CA PHE A 117 23.94 7.78 30.10
C PHE A 117 23.59 9.26 29.92
N VAL A 118 24.08 9.85 28.85
CA VAL A 118 23.91 11.29 28.60
C VAL A 118 23.35 11.55 27.22
N PRO A 119 22.44 12.54 27.06
CA PRO A 119 22.02 12.97 25.74
C PRO A 119 23.23 13.32 24.87
N ARG A 120 23.18 12.90 23.61
CA ARG A 120 24.23 13.20 22.64
C ARG A 120 24.44 14.71 22.51
N GLN A 121 25.70 15.11 22.43
CA GLN A 121 26.14 16.47 22.14
C GLN A 121 26.95 16.42 20.82
N PRO A 122 27.07 17.53 20.07
CA PRO A 122 27.82 17.55 18.81
C PRO A 122 29.28 17.07 18.95
N SER A 123 29.88 17.22 20.13
CA SER A 123 31.23 16.74 20.45
C SER A 123 31.35 15.23 20.63
N HIS A 124 30.25 14.48 20.73
CA HIS A 124 30.25 13.03 20.91
C HIS A 124 30.28 12.31 19.55
N GLU A 125 31.46 11.85 19.15
CA GLU A 125 31.65 11.07 17.91
C GLU A 125 31.05 9.66 17.99
N ASN A 126 31.20 8.99 19.14
CA ASN A 126 30.71 7.63 19.37
C ASN A 126 29.54 7.65 20.35
N TYR A 127 28.41 7.04 19.97
CA TYR A 127 27.17 7.07 20.74
C TYR A 127 26.26 5.91 20.34
N ILE A 128 25.33 5.55 21.23
CA ILE A 128 24.30 4.56 20.95
C ILE A 128 23.06 5.25 20.35
N VAL A 129 22.41 4.57 19.39
CA VAL A 129 21.18 5.04 18.77
C VAL A 129 20.10 3.99 18.93
N PHE A 130 19.04 4.31 19.66
CA PHE A 130 17.85 3.46 19.72
C PHE A 130 17.12 3.51 18.37
N THR A 131 16.95 2.38 17.71
CA THR A 131 16.36 2.26 16.36
C THR A 131 15.58 0.96 16.18
N VAL A 132 15.00 0.74 14.99
CA VAL A 132 14.32 -0.52 14.60
C VAL A 132 15.03 -1.10 13.37
N ASP A 133 15.67 -2.27 13.51
CA ASP A 133 16.40 -2.95 12.43
C ASP A 133 15.83 -4.36 12.15
N LYS A 134 16.15 -4.94 10.98
CA LYS A 134 15.73 -6.27 10.52
C LYS A 134 16.22 -7.42 11.42
N CYS A 135 17.11 -7.14 12.38
CA CYS A 135 17.60 -8.13 13.34
C CYS A 135 16.63 -8.40 14.50
N GLY A 136 15.58 -7.59 14.71
CA GLY A 136 14.68 -7.72 15.86
C GLY A 136 15.21 -6.95 17.08
N CYS A 137 15.32 -7.62 18.24
CA CYS A 137 16.04 -7.11 19.41
C CYS A 137 17.52 -7.47 19.23
N CYS A 138 18.39 -6.48 19.01
CA CYS A 138 19.82 -6.75 18.86
C CYS A 138 20.68 -5.53 19.21
N SER A 139 21.90 -5.78 19.66
CA SER A 139 22.82 -4.74 20.10
C SER A 139 24.28 -5.15 19.86
N TYR A 140 25.15 -4.15 19.66
CA TYR A 140 26.59 -4.38 19.54
C TYR A 140 27.22 -4.54 20.92
N VAL A 141 28.21 -5.43 21.02
CA VAL A 141 28.92 -5.65 22.28
C VAL A 141 29.99 -4.57 22.51
N GLY A 142 29.74 -3.66 23.44
CA GLY A 142 30.63 -2.55 23.80
C GLY A 142 30.66 -1.44 22.76
N ARG A 143 31.60 -0.50 22.93
CA ARG A 143 31.85 0.63 22.02
C ARG A 143 32.54 0.19 20.73
N ARG A 144 32.00 0.53 19.56
CA ARG A 144 32.62 0.18 18.26
C ARG A 144 33.77 1.09 17.84
N GLY A 145 33.69 2.39 18.15
CA GLY A 145 34.74 3.37 17.83
C GLY A 145 34.67 3.96 16.42
N ASP A 146 33.67 3.60 15.61
CA ASP A 146 33.46 4.07 14.23
C ASP A 146 32.20 4.93 14.05
N GLY A 147 31.71 5.56 15.11
CA GLY A 147 30.57 6.49 15.07
C GLY A 147 29.31 5.95 15.78
N PRO A 148 28.09 6.20 15.24
CA PRO A 148 26.86 5.70 15.83
C PRO A 148 26.79 4.18 15.80
N GLN A 149 26.32 3.57 16.88
CA GLN A 149 26.00 2.15 16.94
C GLN A 149 24.53 1.93 17.31
N ALA A 150 23.86 1.05 16.57
CA ALA A 150 22.45 0.77 16.76
C ALA A 150 22.21 -0.11 18.00
N VAL A 151 21.21 0.25 18.79
CA VAL A 151 20.51 -0.63 19.74
C VAL A 151 19.11 -0.82 19.16
N SER A 152 18.88 -1.97 18.54
CA SER A 152 17.64 -2.26 17.83
C SER A 152 16.59 -2.80 18.80
N ILE A 153 15.46 -2.09 18.93
CA ILE A 153 14.29 -2.51 19.71
C ILE A 153 13.14 -2.76 18.73
N GLY A 154 13.04 -4.00 18.25
CA GLY A 154 12.00 -4.44 17.31
C GLY A 154 10.63 -4.67 17.96
N LYS A 155 9.68 -5.18 17.16
CA LYS A 155 8.33 -5.53 17.62
C LYS A 155 8.38 -6.57 18.74
N ASN A 156 7.74 -6.30 19.88
CA ASN A 156 7.72 -7.10 21.12
C ASN A 156 9.02 -7.06 21.96
N CYS A 157 9.96 -6.14 21.67
CA CYS A 157 11.20 -5.93 22.43
C CYS A 157 11.10 -4.79 23.48
N ASP A 158 9.96 -4.10 23.52
CA ASP A 158 9.61 -2.92 24.32
C ASP A 158 9.30 -3.25 25.79
N LYS A 159 9.92 -4.29 26.34
CA LYS A 159 9.78 -4.65 27.76
C LYS A 159 11.00 -4.18 28.51
N PHE A 160 10.80 -3.65 29.72
CA PHE A 160 11.87 -3.12 30.58
C PHE A 160 13.11 -4.02 30.64
N GLY A 161 12.97 -5.30 30.99
CA GLY A 161 14.11 -6.21 31.10
C GLY A 161 14.76 -6.60 29.77
N ILE A 162 14.07 -6.48 28.64
CA ILE A 162 14.68 -6.67 27.31
C ILE A 162 15.55 -5.46 26.99
N VAL A 163 15.06 -4.23 27.22
CA VAL A 163 15.86 -3.01 27.01
C VAL A 163 17.10 -3.01 27.92
N VAL A 164 16.97 -3.43 29.18
CA VAL A 164 18.12 -3.57 30.10
C VAL A 164 19.13 -4.60 29.59
N HIS A 165 18.67 -5.70 28.99
CA HIS A 165 19.52 -6.72 28.35
C HIS A 165 20.29 -6.16 27.14
N GLU A 166 19.60 -5.49 26.21
CA GLU A 166 20.23 -4.89 25.03
C GLU A 166 21.25 -3.80 25.39
N LEU A 167 20.95 -3.03 26.45
CA LEU A 167 21.91 -2.10 27.05
C LEU A 167 23.10 -2.84 27.65
N GLY A 168 22.93 -4.04 28.22
CA GLY A 168 24.02 -4.88 28.71
C GLY A 168 25.04 -5.22 27.62
N HIS A 169 24.58 -5.52 26.40
CA HIS A 169 25.48 -5.65 25.25
C HIS A 169 26.23 -4.36 24.96
N ALA A 170 25.53 -3.21 24.88
CA ALA A 170 26.17 -1.91 24.64
C ALA A 170 27.20 -1.54 25.72
N VAL A 171 26.96 -1.93 26.98
CA VAL A 171 27.89 -1.79 28.12
C VAL A 171 29.13 -2.67 27.96
N GLY A 172 29.02 -3.80 27.24
CA GLY A 172 30.15 -4.68 26.90
C GLY A 172 29.98 -6.12 27.38
N PHE A 173 28.77 -6.56 27.69
CA PHE A 173 28.51 -7.93 28.14
C PHE A 173 28.19 -8.87 26.98
N TRP A 174 28.69 -10.10 27.14
CA TRP A 174 28.31 -11.26 26.32
C TRP A 174 27.24 -12.06 27.06
N HIS A 175 26.62 -13.03 26.40
CA HIS A 175 25.70 -13.90 27.11
C HIS A 175 26.41 -14.78 28.14
N GLU A 176 25.80 -14.92 29.31
CA GLU A 176 26.41 -15.65 30.43
C GLU A 176 26.57 -17.16 30.11
N HIS A 177 25.71 -17.74 29.26
CA HIS A 177 25.82 -19.14 28.82
C HIS A 177 26.93 -19.40 27.80
N THR A 178 27.50 -18.37 27.16
CA THR A 178 28.61 -18.55 26.21
C THR A 178 29.98 -18.50 26.90
N ARG A 179 30.04 -18.32 28.22
CA ARG A 179 31.29 -18.34 29.00
C ARG A 179 32.17 -19.57 28.73
N PRO A 180 33.50 -19.46 28.61
CA PRO A 180 34.39 -20.61 28.41
C PRO A 180 34.28 -21.70 29.50
N ASP A 181 33.92 -21.33 30.73
CA ASP A 181 33.79 -22.24 31.89
C ASP A 181 32.37 -22.76 32.11
N ARG A 182 31.39 -22.44 31.24
CA ARG A 182 29.96 -22.78 31.48
C ARG A 182 29.67 -24.27 31.69
N ASP A 183 30.50 -25.19 31.15
CA ASP A 183 30.28 -26.65 31.29
C ASP A 183 30.31 -27.12 32.75
N LYS A 184 30.90 -26.33 33.65
CA LYS A 184 30.92 -26.60 35.10
C LYS A 184 29.58 -26.28 35.78
N TYR A 185 28.74 -25.47 35.14
CA TYR A 185 27.57 -24.83 35.73
C TYR A 185 26.28 -25.12 35.00
N VAL A 186 26.31 -25.41 33.70
CA VAL A 186 25.14 -25.75 32.87
C VAL A 186 25.48 -26.89 31.88
N ASP A 187 24.47 -27.69 31.52
CA ASP A 187 24.46 -28.63 30.40
C ASP A 187 23.73 -28.01 29.21
N ILE A 188 24.26 -28.23 28.00
CA ILE A 188 23.61 -27.83 26.74
C ILE A 188 23.11 -29.08 26.02
N PHE A 189 21.80 -29.13 25.76
CA PHE A 189 21.17 -30.25 25.05
C PHE A 189 21.09 -29.97 23.54
N TYR A 190 22.19 -30.18 22.83
CA TYR A 190 22.27 -29.91 21.38
C TYR A 190 21.19 -30.59 20.53
N LYS A 191 20.69 -31.76 20.95
CA LYS A 191 19.60 -32.47 20.23
C LYS A 191 18.26 -31.74 20.32
N SER A 192 18.05 -30.95 21.38
CA SER A 192 16.84 -30.16 21.63
C SER A 192 16.83 -28.82 20.89
N ILE A 193 17.98 -28.36 20.35
CA ILE A 193 18.13 -27.06 19.67
C ILE A 193 17.62 -27.13 18.23
N GLN A 194 16.87 -26.12 17.78
CA GLN A 194 16.41 -25.98 16.40
C GLN A 194 17.55 -26.08 15.38
N THR A 195 17.26 -26.63 14.19
CA THR A 195 18.27 -26.83 13.13
C THR A 195 18.89 -25.49 12.71
N ALA A 196 20.22 -25.42 12.67
CA ALA A 196 21.02 -24.22 12.36
C ALA A 196 20.93 -23.08 13.40
N GLN A 197 20.62 -23.39 14.67
CA GLN A 197 20.69 -22.44 15.80
C GLN A 197 21.71 -22.84 16.87
N ASP A 198 22.46 -23.91 16.63
CA ASP A 198 23.46 -24.49 17.54
C ASP A 198 24.64 -23.56 17.81
N TYR A 199 25.01 -22.73 16.84
CA TYR A 199 26.10 -21.74 16.97
C TYR A 199 25.85 -20.67 18.06
N ASN A 200 24.59 -20.42 18.46
CA ASN A 200 24.26 -19.50 19.57
C ASN A 200 24.69 -20.02 20.95
N PHE A 201 25.06 -21.29 21.04
CA PHE A 201 25.48 -21.97 22.27
C PHE A 201 26.97 -22.28 22.27
N ASP A 202 27.70 -21.80 21.25
CA ASP A 202 29.14 -21.93 21.18
C ASP A 202 29.81 -21.09 22.26
N LYS A 203 30.86 -21.63 22.85
CA LYS A 203 31.67 -20.91 23.84
C LYS A 203 32.38 -19.75 23.16
N SER A 204 32.27 -18.57 23.75
CA SER A 204 33.08 -17.42 23.38
C SER A 204 34.57 -17.70 23.61
N LYS A 205 35.44 -17.07 22.82
CA LYS A 205 36.90 -17.23 22.97
C LYS A 205 37.40 -16.55 24.25
N PRO A 206 38.39 -17.12 24.96
CA PRO A 206 39.01 -16.51 26.15
C PRO A 206 39.68 -15.14 25.89
N GLU A 207 39.89 -14.78 24.63
CA GLU A 207 40.53 -13.53 24.19
C GLU A 207 39.54 -12.39 23.99
N GLU A 208 38.24 -12.67 23.84
CA GLU A 208 37.17 -11.68 23.58
C GLU A 208 36.37 -11.33 24.84
N VAL A 209 36.51 -12.17 25.87
CA VAL A 209 35.66 -12.20 27.05
C VAL A 209 36.53 -12.29 28.33
N ASP A 210 36.12 -11.71 29.48
CA ASP A 210 36.76 -11.54 30.80
C ASP A 210 35.74 -11.47 31.95
N SER A 211 35.66 -12.47 32.84
CA SER A 211 34.67 -12.49 33.94
C SER A 211 35.03 -11.52 35.06
N LEU A 212 36.23 -10.94 35.00
CA LEU A 212 36.80 -10.07 36.04
C LEU A 212 36.83 -10.75 37.43
N GLY A 213 36.98 -12.08 37.43
CA GLY A 213 37.02 -12.92 38.63
C GLY A 213 35.67 -13.16 39.30
N GLU A 214 34.54 -12.88 38.65
CA GLU A 214 33.19 -13.22 39.15
C GLU A 214 32.82 -14.70 38.92
N THR A 215 32.00 -15.24 39.82
CA THR A 215 31.42 -16.59 39.69
C THR A 215 30.39 -16.66 38.55
N TYR A 216 29.90 -17.85 38.22
CA TYR A 216 28.80 -18.00 37.26
C TYR A 216 27.51 -17.45 37.84
N ASP A 217 26.79 -16.63 37.07
CA ASP A 217 25.57 -15.98 37.53
C ASP A 217 24.33 -16.50 36.80
N TYR A 218 23.66 -17.48 37.41
CA TYR A 218 22.41 -18.05 36.89
C TYR A 218 21.30 -17.00 36.73
N ALA A 219 21.31 -15.93 37.54
CA ALA A 219 20.31 -14.88 37.52
C ALA A 219 20.68 -13.71 36.59
N SER A 220 21.84 -13.77 35.90
CA SER A 220 22.28 -12.71 34.99
C SER A 220 21.20 -12.40 33.98
N ILE A 221 20.94 -11.10 33.76
CA ILE A 221 20.01 -10.67 32.71
C ILE A 221 20.53 -11.07 31.32
N MET A 222 21.83 -11.31 31.19
CA MET A 222 22.49 -11.75 29.96
C MET A 222 22.44 -13.27 29.74
N HIS A 223 21.74 -14.03 30.59
CA HIS A 223 21.58 -15.48 30.41
C HIS A 223 20.35 -15.80 29.54
N TYR A 224 20.45 -16.81 28.67
CA TYR A 224 19.30 -17.36 27.95
C TYR A 224 18.36 -18.17 28.86
N ALA A 225 17.07 -18.18 28.55
CA ALA A 225 16.10 -19.04 29.23
C ALA A 225 16.33 -20.51 28.86
N ARG A 226 15.83 -21.42 29.70
CA ARG A 226 16.04 -22.88 29.59
C ARG A 226 15.58 -23.50 28.27
N ASP A 227 14.63 -22.88 27.59
CA ASP A 227 13.95 -23.35 26.37
C ASP A 227 14.28 -22.48 25.13
N THR A 228 15.21 -21.53 25.25
CA THR A 228 15.61 -20.65 24.14
C THR A 228 16.11 -21.47 22.96
N PHE A 229 15.63 -21.20 21.74
CA PHE A 229 15.91 -21.96 20.51
C PHE A 229 15.57 -23.47 20.58
N SER A 230 14.64 -23.87 21.45
CA SER A 230 14.20 -25.25 21.56
C SER A 230 13.31 -25.69 20.38
N LYS A 231 13.40 -26.96 19.98
CA LYS A 231 12.54 -27.59 18.98
C LYS A 231 11.08 -27.72 19.45
N ALA A 232 10.85 -27.72 20.76
CA ALA A 232 9.51 -27.77 21.34
C ALA A 232 9.46 -27.06 22.71
N PRO A 233 8.33 -26.44 23.09
CA PRO A 233 8.24 -25.61 24.31
C PRO A 233 8.54 -26.34 25.63
N TYR A 234 8.44 -27.66 25.67
CA TYR A 234 8.68 -28.50 26.86
C TYR A 234 10.08 -29.10 26.91
N LEU A 235 10.94 -28.82 25.92
CA LEU A 235 12.30 -29.34 25.85
C LEU A 235 13.29 -28.27 26.28
N ASP A 236 14.11 -28.59 27.27
CA ASP A 236 15.22 -27.73 27.68
C ASP A 236 16.37 -27.80 26.66
N THR A 237 16.92 -26.64 26.32
CA THR A 237 18.20 -26.47 25.62
C THR A 237 19.34 -26.19 26.59
N ILE A 238 19.07 -25.54 27.73
CA ILE A 238 20.06 -25.25 28.79
C ILE A 238 19.55 -25.76 30.14
N LEU A 239 20.42 -26.44 30.89
CA LEU A 239 20.07 -27.00 32.20
C LEU A 239 21.14 -26.75 33.27
N PRO A 240 20.82 -26.07 34.39
CA PRO A 240 21.75 -25.83 35.49
C PRO A 240 22.26 -27.09 36.21
N LYS A 241 23.58 -27.16 36.42
CA LYS A 241 24.34 -28.18 37.14
C LYS A 241 24.64 -27.76 38.57
N GLN A 242 23.64 -27.71 39.44
CA GLN A 242 23.82 -27.81 40.90
C GLN A 242 22.45 -27.81 41.59
N PRO A 243 22.13 -28.82 42.41
CA PRO A 243 21.06 -28.75 43.39
C PRO A 243 21.67 -28.25 44.71
N THR A 244 21.35 -27.04 45.13
CA THR A 244 21.42 -26.72 46.57
C THR A 244 20.01 -26.94 47.11
N LEU A 245 19.85 -27.89 48.03
CA LEU A 245 18.55 -28.36 48.57
C LEU A 245 17.59 -29.10 47.61
N GLY A 246 18.07 -29.62 46.47
CA GLY A 246 17.23 -30.43 45.57
C GLY A 246 16.43 -29.62 44.53
N GLU A 247 16.48 -28.29 44.60
CA GLU A 247 15.94 -27.39 43.57
C GLU A 247 17.06 -26.86 42.68
N ARG A 248 16.78 -26.75 41.38
CA ARG A 248 17.71 -26.19 40.39
C ARG A 248 17.51 -24.68 40.32
N PRO A 249 18.59 -23.89 40.17
CA PRO A 249 18.49 -22.44 39.97
C PRO A 249 17.64 -22.09 38.74
N GLU A 250 16.84 -21.04 38.85
CA GLU A 250 16.12 -20.45 37.71
C GLU A 250 17.09 -19.63 36.84
N ILE A 251 16.92 -19.68 35.50
CA ILE A 251 17.78 -19.00 34.52
C ILE A 251 16.96 -18.25 33.48
N GLY A 252 17.53 -17.17 32.94
CA GLY A 252 16.92 -16.41 31.84
C GLY A 252 15.88 -15.38 32.24
N GLN A 253 15.94 -14.87 33.47
CA GLN A 253 15.08 -13.80 33.94
C GLN A 253 15.20 -12.53 33.07
N ARG A 254 14.11 -11.74 32.99
CA ARG A 254 14.03 -10.48 32.24
C ARG A 254 13.36 -9.39 33.09
N ILE A 255 13.76 -9.30 34.36
CA ILE A 255 13.16 -8.40 35.36
C ILE A 255 14.14 -7.30 35.76
N LYS A 256 15.37 -7.63 36.17
CA LYS A 256 16.36 -6.67 36.70
C LYS A 256 17.79 -7.15 36.52
N LEU A 257 18.76 -6.28 36.82
CA LEU A 257 20.17 -6.64 36.92
C LEU A 257 20.40 -7.54 38.14
N SER A 258 21.19 -8.58 37.98
CA SER A 258 21.65 -9.43 39.09
C SER A 258 22.81 -8.77 39.84
N GLU A 259 23.08 -9.25 41.05
CA GLU A 259 24.26 -8.83 41.82
C GLU A 259 25.58 -9.13 41.08
N GLY A 260 25.63 -10.19 40.25
CA GLY A 260 26.80 -10.48 39.42
C GLY A 260 26.96 -9.50 38.27
N ASP A 261 25.88 -9.13 37.57
CA ASP A 261 25.88 -8.12 36.51
C ASP A 261 26.44 -6.78 37.04
N ILE A 262 25.99 -6.37 38.22
CA ILE A 262 26.40 -5.13 38.89
C ILE A 262 27.89 -5.15 39.28
N ARG A 263 28.35 -6.21 39.98
CA ARG A 263 29.76 -6.32 40.40
C ARG A 263 30.71 -6.40 39.21
N GLN A 264 30.33 -7.15 38.17
CA GLN A 264 31.14 -7.28 36.96
C GLN A 264 31.24 -5.93 36.23
N THR A 265 30.16 -5.17 36.12
CA THR A 265 30.17 -3.82 35.54
C THR A 265 31.06 -2.88 36.33
N ASN A 266 30.95 -2.92 37.67
CA ASN A 266 31.74 -2.08 38.55
C ASN A 266 33.25 -2.36 38.44
N LYS A 267 33.64 -3.63 38.23
CA LYS A 267 35.02 -4.00 37.93
C LYS A 267 35.45 -3.57 36.53
N LEU A 268 34.58 -3.70 35.53
CA LEU A 268 34.88 -3.38 34.12
C LEU A 268 35.21 -1.89 33.95
N TYR A 269 34.39 -1.03 34.56
CA TYR A 269 34.53 0.42 34.49
C TYR A 269 35.34 1.03 35.65
N ARG A 270 35.90 0.19 36.53
CA ARG A 270 36.70 0.60 37.71
C ARG A 270 35.96 1.62 38.58
N CYS A 271 34.70 1.32 38.86
CA CYS A 271 33.85 2.16 39.66
C CYS A 271 34.45 2.39 41.06
N PRO A 272 34.24 3.59 41.64
CA PRO A 272 34.77 3.92 42.96
C PRO A 272 34.21 2.99 44.03
N THR A 273 35.02 2.69 45.04
CA THR A 273 34.62 1.80 46.14
C THR A 273 33.66 2.45 47.14
N CYS A 274 33.46 3.76 47.04
CA CYS A 274 32.52 4.52 47.85
C CYS A 274 31.91 5.70 47.09
N GLY A 275 30.74 6.11 47.54
CA GLY A 275 29.88 7.04 46.82
C GLY A 275 28.94 6.33 45.86
N GLN A 276 27.89 7.02 45.47
CA GLN A 276 26.79 6.46 44.68
C GLN A 276 26.19 7.53 43.76
N THR A 277 25.37 7.07 42.83
CA THR A 277 24.47 7.97 42.10
C THR A 277 23.29 8.30 43.01
N LEU A 278 23.01 9.58 43.19
CA LEU A 278 21.97 10.12 44.07
C LEU A 278 20.85 10.67 43.19
N LEU A 279 19.66 10.09 43.30
CA LEU A 279 18.49 10.38 42.47
C LEU A 279 17.36 11.08 43.25
N GLU A 280 17.49 11.19 44.57
CA GLU A 280 16.50 11.83 45.43
C GLU A 280 16.58 13.36 45.31
N GLU A 281 15.48 14.06 45.62
CA GLU A 281 15.45 15.53 45.58
C GLU A 281 16.24 16.16 46.74
N TYR A 282 16.40 15.45 47.84
CA TYR A 282 17.24 15.88 48.97
C TYR A 282 18.06 14.70 49.47
N GLY A 283 19.28 14.97 49.92
CA GLY A 283 20.02 13.98 50.67
C GLY A 283 21.33 14.49 51.22
N GLU A 284 22.01 13.59 51.91
CA GLU A 284 23.27 13.88 52.58
C GLU A 284 24.40 13.02 52.03
N LEU A 285 25.54 13.65 51.79
CA LEU A 285 26.78 12.99 51.42
C LEU A 285 27.49 12.56 52.70
N SER A 286 27.65 11.25 52.84
CA SER A 286 28.36 10.63 53.95
C SER A 286 29.46 9.70 53.42
N ALA A 287 30.62 9.73 54.06
CA ALA A 287 31.74 8.86 53.73
C ALA A 287 32.18 8.09 54.98
N THR A 288 32.42 6.79 54.83
CA THR A 288 32.86 5.97 55.96
C THR A 288 34.33 6.28 56.33
N PRO A 289 34.77 6.01 57.57
CA PRO A 289 36.16 6.22 57.98
C PRO A 289 37.19 5.56 57.06
N ARG A 290 36.90 4.35 56.55
CA ARG A 290 37.79 3.55 55.69
C ARG A 290 37.84 4.01 54.24
N SER A 291 36.90 4.83 53.82
CA SER A 291 36.78 5.32 52.44
C SER A 291 37.81 6.41 52.14
N THR A 292 38.64 6.25 51.10
CA THR A 292 39.72 7.20 50.77
C THR A 292 39.49 8.00 49.48
N ASN A 293 38.71 7.48 48.54
CA ASN A 293 38.38 8.15 47.28
C ASN A 293 36.92 7.84 46.91
N CYS A 294 36.02 8.77 47.21
CA CYS A 294 34.59 8.61 46.96
C CYS A 294 34.12 9.55 45.85
N GLN A 295 33.14 9.08 45.07
CA GLN A 295 32.52 9.90 44.04
C GLN A 295 31.01 9.81 44.15
N TRP A 296 30.35 10.96 44.24
CA TRP A 296 28.89 11.07 44.17
C TRP A 296 28.50 11.74 42.87
N ARG A 297 27.42 11.24 42.27
CA ARG A 297 26.78 11.85 41.12
C ARG A 297 25.36 12.20 41.54
N VAL A 298 25.08 13.48 41.74
CA VAL A 298 23.71 13.92 41.92
C VAL A 298 23.10 14.09 40.54
N VAL A 299 21.95 13.45 40.33
CA VAL A 299 21.21 13.61 39.09
C VAL A 299 19.77 14.01 39.40
N ALA A 300 19.42 15.21 38.95
CA ALA A 300 18.08 15.77 38.99
C ALA A 300 17.38 15.61 37.62
N ALA A 301 16.10 15.94 37.54
CA ALA A 301 15.35 16.00 36.29
C ALA A 301 15.81 17.20 35.45
N GLN A 302 15.63 17.14 34.13
CA GLN A 302 15.94 18.26 33.23
C GLN A 302 15.11 19.50 33.60
N GLY A 303 15.74 20.68 33.67
CA GLY A 303 15.09 21.92 34.14
C GLY A 303 15.16 22.15 35.65
N GLU A 304 15.81 21.26 36.40
CA GLU A 304 16.13 21.44 37.82
C GLU A 304 17.62 21.80 38.00
N MET A 305 17.93 22.42 39.15
CA MET A 305 19.31 22.72 39.56
C MET A 305 19.64 22.04 40.88
N VAL A 306 20.90 21.63 41.05
CA VAL A 306 21.39 20.99 42.26
C VAL A 306 22.12 22.03 43.09
N VAL A 307 21.64 22.24 44.31
CA VAL A 307 22.27 23.09 45.32
C VAL A 307 22.96 22.18 46.32
N LEU A 308 24.28 22.29 46.42
CA LEU A 308 25.12 21.55 47.36
C LEU A 308 25.62 22.49 48.44
N ASN A 309 25.28 22.22 49.70
CA ASN A 309 25.89 22.88 50.84
C ASN A 309 26.90 21.94 51.50
N ILE A 310 28.14 22.41 51.63
CA ILE A 310 29.24 21.62 52.15
C ILE A 310 29.88 22.30 53.34
N SER A 311 30.15 21.50 54.37
CA SER A 311 30.90 21.90 55.56
C SER A 311 32.19 21.07 55.61
N THR A 312 33.33 21.72 55.35
CA THR A 312 34.62 21.02 55.28
C THR A 312 35.47 21.21 56.53
N ASN A 313 34.89 21.54 57.69
CA ASN A 313 35.61 21.75 58.95
C ASN A 313 36.52 20.57 59.41
N PHE A 314 36.41 19.41 58.74
CA PHE A 314 37.21 18.21 58.99
C PHE A 314 38.43 18.03 58.06
N LEU A 315 38.53 18.79 56.95
CA LEU A 315 39.67 18.67 56.03
C LEU A 315 40.89 19.41 56.59
N PRO A 316 42.07 18.76 56.68
CA PRO A 316 43.29 19.42 57.14
C PRO A 316 43.75 20.49 56.14
N LEU A 317 44.34 21.59 56.65
CA LEU A 317 44.90 22.66 55.82
C LEU A 317 46.01 22.11 54.91
N PRO A 318 46.05 22.49 53.62
CA PRO A 318 47.08 22.03 52.69
C PRO A 318 48.44 22.67 53.02
N SER A 319 49.53 21.96 52.71
CA SER A 319 50.91 22.41 52.96
C SER A 319 51.47 23.37 51.89
N SER A 320 50.83 23.45 50.70
CA SER A 320 51.15 24.39 49.61
C SER A 320 49.88 24.72 48.81
N SER A 321 49.98 25.33 47.61
CA SER A 321 48.83 25.53 46.70
C SER A 321 48.09 24.20 46.52
N CYS A 322 46.74 24.20 46.61
CA CYS A 322 45.81 23.07 46.52
C CYS A 322 45.87 22.33 45.15
N ALA A 323 47.05 21.86 44.76
CA ALA A 323 47.42 21.38 43.43
C ALA A 323 48.05 19.98 43.47
N GLY A 324 48.49 19.50 44.64
CA GLY A 324 49.16 18.21 44.79
C GLY A 324 48.21 17.01 44.68
N GLU A 325 48.67 15.93 44.05
CA GLU A 325 47.93 14.67 43.95
C GLU A 325 47.78 13.92 45.29
N ARG A 326 48.51 14.33 46.34
CA ARG A 326 48.47 13.73 47.68
C ARG A 326 47.60 14.52 48.68
N ASP A 327 47.03 15.64 48.25
CA ASP A 327 46.27 16.51 49.11
C ASP A 327 44.88 15.93 49.44
N ASN A 328 44.36 16.29 50.61
CA ASN A 328 42.97 16.00 50.99
C ASN A 328 42.09 17.07 50.36
N PHE A 329 41.20 16.69 49.46
CA PHE A 329 40.38 17.64 48.73
C PHE A 329 38.97 17.14 48.46
N ILE A 330 38.07 18.10 48.22
CA ILE A 330 36.79 17.87 47.59
C ILE A 330 36.75 18.68 46.31
N ILE A 331 36.54 18.01 45.18
CA ILE A 331 36.31 18.66 43.89
C ILE A 331 34.83 18.58 43.58
N ILE A 332 34.25 19.73 43.23
CA ILE A 332 32.88 19.86 42.77
C ILE A 332 32.95 20.21 41.29
N ARG A 333 32.31 19.39 40.45
CA ARG A 333 32.24 19.59 39.00
C ARG A 333 30.81 19.76 38.57
N ASP A 334 30.62 20.66 37.63
CA ASP A 334 29.34 20.98 37.01
C ASP A 334 29.07 19.99 35.87
N GLY A 335 28.33 18.92 36.15
CA GLY A 335 28.12 17.82 35.21
C GLY A 335 28.16 16.44 35.86
N HIS A 336 28.51 15.43 35.07
CA HIS A 336 28.19 14.02 35.38
C HIS A 336 29.42 13.11 35.53
N PHE A 337 30.63 13.59 35.25
CA PHE A 337 31.85 12.76 35.29
C PHE A 337 33.10 13.57 35.66
N SER A 338 34.22 12.87 35.78
CA SER A 338 35.50 13.45 36.21
C SER A 338 36.11 14.47 35.25
N GLY A 339 35.65 14.54 34.00
CA GLY A 339 36.10 15.53 33.01
C GLY A 339 35.23 16.79 32.94
N SER A 340 34.11 16.84 33.66
CA SER A 340 33.22 18.01 33.70
C SER A 340 33.92 19.26 34.27
N PRO A 341 33.50 20.49 33.90
CA PRO A 341 34.08 21.74 34.41
C PRO A 341 34.14 21.79 35.94
N ILE A 342 35.24 22.29 36.51
CA ILE A 342 35.40 22.42 37.96
C ILE A 342 34.69 23.70 38.42
N ILE A 343 33.75 23.56 39.35
CA ILE A 343 33.16 24.71 40.07
C ILE A 343 34.13 25.18 41.14
N ASP A 344 34.59 24.26 41.99
CA ASP A 344 35.54 24.55 43.06
C ASP A 344 36.36 23.31 43.44
N LYS A 345 37.55 23.55 43.97
CA LYS A 345 38.41 22.54 44.60
C LYS A 345 38.72 23.01 46.02
N ILE A 346 38.11 22.35 47.00
CA ILE A 346 38.23 22.68 48.41
C ILE A 346 39.34 21.85 49.03
N CYS A 347 40.38 22.53 49.53
CA CYS A 347 41.39 21.96 50.43
C CYS A 347 41.34 22.73 51.76
N GLY A 348 41.30 22.03 52.90
CA GLY A 348 41.23 22.66 54.22
C GLY A 348 39.82 22.98 54.75
N GLY A 349 39.78 23.53 55.95
CA GLY A 349 38.55 23.81 56.70
C GLY A 349 37.78 25.01 56.19
N VAL A 350 36.51 24.82 55.82
CA VAL A 350 35.56 25.88 55.45
C VAL A 350 34.30 25.71 56.29
N ARG A 351 33.84 26.80 56.93
CA ARG A 351 32.70 26.81 57.87
C ARG A 351 31.41 26.26 57.25
N SER A 352 31.03 26.74 56.07
CA SER A 352 29.98 26.23 55.19
C SER A 352 30.02 27.05 53.91
N ARG A 353 29.87 26.38 52.75
CA ARG A 353 29.72 27.04 51.45
C ARG A 353 28.62 26.33 50.66
N THR A 354 27.86 27.12 49.93
CA THR A 354 26.79 26.65 49.05
C THR A 354 27.23 26.82 47.60
N TYR A 355 27.06 25.75 46.83
CA TYR A 355 27.37 25.69 45.41
C TYR A 355 26.09 25.34 44.66
N ALA A 356 25.90 25.92 43.49
CA ALA A 356 24.80 25.61 42.59
C ALA A 356 25.38 25.10 41.27
N SER A 357 24.81 24.01 40.74
CA SER A 357 25.09 23.58 39.36
C SER A 357 24.45 24.53 38.35
N THR A 358 24.98 24.57 37.13
CA THR A 358 24.32 25.27 36.01
C THR A 358 23.29 24.39 35.30
N GLY A 359 23.39 23.06 35.46
CA GLY A 359 22.42 22.10 34.93
C GLY A 359 21.87 21.17 36.01
N ASN A 360 21.33 20.03 35.58
CA ASN A 360 20.68 19.05 36.45
C ASN A 360 21.62 17.98 37.02
N ARG A 361 22.93 18.09 36.82
CA ARG A 361 23.91 17.09 37.27
C ARG A 361 25.08 17.74 37.98
N LEU A 362 25.48 17.13 39.10
CA LEU A 362 26.63 17.55 39.88
C LEU A 362 27.52 16.35 40.21
N PHE A 363 28.81 16.44 39.91
CA PHE A 363 29.78 15.40 40.22
C PHE A 363 30.69 15.86 41.35
N ILE A 364 30.70 15.10 42.45
CA ILE A 364 31.47 15.41 43.65
C ILE A 364 32.49 14.31 43.88
N GLN A 365 33.77 14.69 44.02
CA GLN A 365 34.84 13.76 44.35
C GLN A 365 35.53 14.16 45.65
N LEU A 366 35.52 13.26 46.63
CA LEU A 366 36.28 13.38 47.87
C LEU A 366 37.51 12.48 47.80
N ARG A 367 38.69 13.06 48.00
CA ARG A 367 39.92 12.31 48.25
C ARG A 367 40.44 12.67 49.64
N LYS A 368 40.61 11.66 50.50
CA LYS A 368 41.13 11.83 51.86
C LYS A 368 42.08 10.72 52.28
N HIS A 369 42.99 11.06 53.19
CA HIS A 369 43.79 10.09 53.93
C HIS A 369 42.91 9.30 54.92
N PRO A 370 43.18 8.01 55.19
CA PRO A 370 42.40 7.19 56.14
C PRO A 370 42.24 7.79 57.55
N SER A 371 43.19 8.63 57.99
CA SER A 371 43.17 9.27 59.31
C SER A 371 42.20 10.46 59.41
N VAL A 372 41.71 10.97 58.27
CA VAL A 372 40.74 12.08 58.23
C VAL A 372 39.33 11.51 58.36
N LEU A 373 38.61 11.92 59.40
CA LEU A 373 37.26 11.45 59.72
C LEU A 373 36.23 12.52 59.33
N PRO A 374 35.49 12.36 58.22
CA PRO A 374 34.39 13.24 57.89
C PRO A 374 33.24 13.03 58.88
N PRO A 375 32.55 14.10 59.31
CA PRO A 375 31.31 13.97 60.05
C PRO A 375 30.24 13.28 59.18
N PRO A 376 29.26 12.58 59.78
CA PRO A 376 28.07 12.13 59.06
C PRO A 376 27.38 13.33 58.43
N GLY A 377 26.96 13.21 57.16
CA GLY A 377 26.29 14.31 56.44
C GLY A 377 27.14 15.56 56.24
N PHE A 378 28.45 15.42 55.99
CA PHE A 378 29.37 16.56 55.82
C PHE A 378 28.99 17.50 54.67
N ALA A 379 28.18 17.03 53.72
CA ALA A 379 27.52 17.87 52.75
C ALA A 379 26.07 17.42 52.61
N ASN A 380 25.17 18.35 52.33
CA ASN A 380 23.80 18.05 51.93
C ASN A 380 23.52 18.70 50.59
N TYR A 381 22.72 18.02 49.77
CA TYR A 381 22.26 18.55 48.51
C TYR A 381 20.74 18.65 48.51
N GLY A 382 20.24 19.68 47.85
CA GLY A 382 18.83 19.86 47.53
C GLY A 382 18.71 20.13 46.05
N VAL A 383 17.77 19.45 45.42
CA VAL A 383 17.32 19.70 44.06
C VAL A 383 16.25 20.78 44.15
N VAL A 384 16.45 21.87 43.44
CA VAL A 384 15.49 22.96 43.35
C VAL A 384 14.85 22.87 41.99
N CYS A 385 13.54 22.59 41.97
CA CYS A 385 12.74 22.65 40.78
C CYS A 385 12.24 24.08 40.53
N GLY A 386 12.21 24.50 39.28
CA GLY A 386 11.87 25.88 38.91
C GLY A 386 13.08 26.80 38.79
N GLY A 387 12.81 28.08 38.54
CA GLY A 387 13.82 29.12 38.32
C GLY A 387 13.65 29.85 36.99
N SER A 388 14.52 30.83 36.73
CA SER A 388 14.52 31.59 35.48
C SER A 388 15.44 30.93 34.45
N LEU A 389 14.88 30.56 33.30
CA LEU A 389 15.57 29.92 32.20
C LEU A 389 15.64 30.89 31.03
N THR A 390 16.85 31.31 30.66
CA THR A 390 17.09 32.13 29.47
C THR A 390 17.86 31.31 28.46
N ALA A 391 17.16 30.74 27.48
CA ALA A 391 17.74 29.88 26.45
C ALA A 391 16.88 29.90 25.19
N ASP A 392 17.52 29.58 24.06
CA ASP A 392 16.82 29.42 22.78
C ASP A 392 16.01 28.13 22.72
N GLU A 393 16.41 27.09 23.44
CA GLU A 393 15.72 25.82 23.55
C GLU A 393 16.09 25.12 24.87
N GLY A 394 15.27 24.18 25.32
CA GLY A 394 15.57 23.36 26.48
C GLY A 394 14.49 22.33 26.79
N ILE A 395 14.82 21.39 27.67
CA ILE A 395 13.92 20.33 28.13
C ILE A 395 13.59 20.58 29.60
N ILE A 396 12.32 20.46 29.96
CA ILE A 396 11.83 20.47 31.32
C ILE A 396 11.11 19.16 31.60
N GLU A 397 11.49 18.55 32.71
CA GLU A 397 10.94 17.31 33.23
C GLU A 397 10.31 17.57 34.60
N SER A 398 9.28 16.80 34.92
CA SER A 398 8.76 16.77 36.28
C SER A 398 9.82 16.24 37.25
N PRO A 399 9.76 16.62 38.54
CA PRO A 399 10.70 16.10 39.53
C PRO A 399 10.79 14.57 39.50
N ARG A 400 12.02 14.05 39.56
CA ARG A 400 12.36 12.61 39.52
C ARG A 400 12.02 11.84 38.23
N PHE A 401 11.63 12.50 37.14
CA PHE A 401 11.34 11.83 35.87
C PHE A 401 12.49 10.89 35.41
N PRO A 402 12.20 9.68 34.89
CA PRO A 402 10.91 9.07 34.57
C PRO A 402 10.25 8.31 35.74
N GLU A 403 10.74 8.47 36.97
CA GLU A 403 10.06 7.97 38.16
C GLU A 403 8.92 8.91 38.59
N TYR A 404 8.18 8.48 39.61
CA TYR A 404 7.01 9.20 40.09
C TYR A 404 7.42 10.54 40.73
N TYR A 405 6.73 11.65 40.38
CA TYR A 405 6.98 12.95 41.02
C TYR A 405 6.67 12.93 42.51
N SER A 406 7.19 13.90 43.27
CA SER A 406 6.95 14.00 44.72
C SER A 406 5.56 14.53 45.05
N SER A 407 5.02 14.13 46.21
CA SER A 407 3.81 14.74 46.78
C SER A 407 4.09 16.19 47.18
N ASP A 408 3.07 17.05 47.10
CA ASP A 408 3.17 18.48 47.47
C ASP A 408 4.24 19.26 46.69
N ALA A 409 4.60 18.80 45.48
CA ALA A 409 5.55 19.48 44.62
C ALA A 409 4.96 20.81 44.16
N ASN A 410 5.79 21.86 44.15
CA ASN A 410 5.41 23.20 43.69
C ASN A 410 6.56 23.83 42.92
N CYS A 411 6.61 23.55 41.61
CA CYS A 411 7.69 23.96 40.74
C CYS A 411 7.23 25.08 39.82
N VAL A 412 8.03 26.13 39.70
CA VAL A 412 7.71 27.32 38.90
C VAL A 412 8.89 27.67 38.00
N TRP A 413 8.73 27.51 36.70
CA TRP A 413 9.73 27.84 35.69
C TRP A 413 9.34 29.11 34.95
N ALA A 414 10.28 30.04 34.88
CA ALA A 414 10.18 31.33 34.23
C ALA A 414 11.03 31.29 32.96
N ILE A 415 10.42 31.02 31.81
CA ILE A 415 11.12 30.85 30.53
C ILE A 415 11.18 32.20 29.81
N THR A 416 12.38 32.62 29.45
CA THR A 416 12.65 33.84 28.66
C THR A 416 13.41 33.48 27.39
N VAL A 417 12.89 33.90 26.24
CA VAL A 417 13.60 33.85 24.96
C VAL A 417 14.02 35.26 24.54
N PRO A 418 14.93 35.43 23.56
CA PRO A 418 15.33 36.75 23.09
C PRO A 418 14.14 37.64 22.66
N VAL A 419 14.30 38.97 22.80
CA VAL A 419 13.24 39.93 22.46
C VAL A 419 12.93 39.85 20.96
N GLY A 420 11.63 39.85 20.62
CA GLY A 420 11.13 39.65 19.26
C GLY A 420 10.73 38.21 18.92
N PHE A 421 11.02 37.26 19.83
CA PHE A 421 10.63 35.86 19.74
C PHE A 421 9.55 35.55 20.79
N ARG A 422 8.79 34.47 20.60
CA ARG A 422 7.77 33.92 21.49
C ARG A 422 8.27 32.63 22.13
N VAL A 423 7.66 32.19 23.22
CA VAL A 423 8.00 30.90 23.83
C VAL A 423 6.99 29.87 23.36
N ALA A 424 7.47 28.73 22.87
CA ALA A 424 6.62 27.60 22.51
C ALA A 424 7.08 26.32 23.21
N VAL A 425 6.13 25.46 23.56
CA VAL A 425 6.29 24.25 24.36
C VAL A 425 5.69 23.05 23.64
N LYS A 426 6.42 21.94 23.61
CA LYS A 426 6.03 20.67 23.00
C LYS A 426 6.18 19.51 23.97
N PHE A 427 5.11 18.78 24.23
CA PHE A 427 5.14 17.62 25.13
C PHE A 427 5.76 16.39 24.46
N GLN A 428 6.67 15.73 25.17
CA GLN A 428 7.25 14.45 24.80
C GLN A 428 6.60 13.30 25.57
N TYR A 429 6.20 13.53 26.83
CA TYR A 429 5.51 12.56 27.69
C TYR A 429 4.61 13.30 28.69
N PHE A 430 3.45 12.75 29.03
CA PHE A 430 2.54 13.33 30.01
C PHE A 430 1.69 12.27 30.72
N HIS A 431 1.83 12.17 32.03
CA HIS A 431 1.01 11.35 32.90
C HIS A 431 1.02 11.96 34.31
N VAL A 432 -0.02 12.73 34.59
CA VAL A 432 -0.30 13.37 35.87
C VAL A 432 -1.62 12.80 36.41
N GLU A 433 -1.88 12.89 37.71
CA GLU A 433 -3.15 12.42 38.28
C GLU A 433 -4.36 12.96 37.49
N GLN A 434 -5.33 12.09 37.22
CA GLN A 434 -6.50 12.44 36.41
C GLN A 434 -7.63 12.98 37.28
N HIS A 435 -8.12 14.18 36.95
CA HIS A 435 -9.33 14.74 37.52
C HIS A 435 -10.09 15.55 36.47
N LYS A 436 -11.43 15.55 36.51
CA LYS A 436 -12.28 16.24 35.52
C LYS A 436 -11.93 17.73 35.35
N ASP A 437 -11.63 18.40 36.47
CA ASP A 437 -11.30 19.83 36.51
C ASP A 437 -9.81 20.12 36.85
N CYS A 438 -8.95 19.09 36.87
CA CYS A 438 -7.53 19.22 37.22
C CYS A 438 -7.26 20.03 38.51
N ILE A 439 -7.91 19.66 39.60
CA ILE A 439 -7.82 20.37 40.90
C ILE A 439 -6.75 19.79 41.83
N TYR A 440 -6.44 18.51 41.68
CA TYR A 440 -5.33 17.84 42.37
C TYR A 440 -4.03 18.19 41.65
N ASP A 441 -3.34 17.20 41.11
CA ASP A 441 -2.11 17.41 40.37
C ASP A 441 -2.37 18.08 39.01
N ARG A 442 -1.66 19.18 38.76
CA ARG A 442 -1.86 19.98 37.54
C ARG A 442 -0.60 20.67 37.07
N LEU A 443 -0.51 20.83 35.77
CA LEU A 443 0.49 21.63 35.08
C LEU A 443 -0.20 22.82 34.41
N GLU A 444 0.23 24.04 34.74
CA GLU A 444 -0.37 25.30 34.28
C GLU A 444 0.66 26.15 33.52
N PHE A 445 0.20 26.80 32.46
CA PHE A 445 1.02 27.68 31.63
C PHE A 445 0.39 29.07 31.59
N TYR A 446 1.21 30.11 31.73
CA TYR A 446 0.79 31.51 31.73
C TYR A 446 1.66 32.33 30.79
N GLU A 447 1.08 33.34 30.16
CA GLU A 447 1.80 34.32 29.35
C GLU A 447 2.50 35.35 30.26
N GLY A 448 3.80 35.56 30.02
CA GLY A 448 4.67 36.40 30.85
C GLY A 448 5.28 35.67 32.06
N HIS A 449 5.88 36.42 32.98
CA HIS A 449 6.50 35.88 34.22
C HIS A 449 5.56 35.85 35.43
N VAL A 450 4.30 36.28 35.27
CA VAL A 450 3.39 36.51 36.40
C VAL A 450 2.14 35.65 36.25
N GLU A 451 1.74 34.98 37.33
CA GLU A 451 0.52 34.18 37.40
C GLU A 451 -0.72 35.09 37.31
N ARG A 452 -1.23 35.25 36.09
CA ARG A 452 -2.44 36.03 35.78
C ARG A 452 -3.51 35.10 35.20
N LYS A 453 -4.64 34.99 35.89
CA LYS A 453 -5.72 34.05 35.51
C LYS A 453 -6.31 34.36 34.13
N ASP A 454 -6.34 35.63 33.74
CA ASP A 454 -6.79 36.12 32.44
C ASP A 454 -5.81 35.84 31.29
N ARG A 455 -4.56 35.49 31.62
CA ARG A 455 -3.46 35.19 30.68
C ARG A 455 -2.96 33.74 30.81
N ARG A 456 -3.82 32.84 31.29
CA ARG A 456 -3.50 31.42 31.40
C ARG A 456 -3.67 30.74 30.04
N LEU A 457 -2.57 30.20 29.52
CA LEU A 457 -2.52 29.49 28.25
C LEU A 457 -3.11 28.07 28.35
N GLY A 458 -3.00 27.42 29.52
CA GLY A 458 -3.62 26.12 29.73
C GLY A 458 -3.45 25.55 31.13
N ARG A 459 -4.27 24.56 31.46
CA ARG A 459 -4.22 23.75 32.69
C ARG A 459 -4.43 22.28 32.31
N PHE A 460 -3.51 21.42 32.69
CA PHE A 460 -3.47 20.02 32.23
C PHE A 460 -3.26 19.04 33.38
N CYS A 461 -3.91 17.89 33.29
CA CYS A 461 -3.79 16.74 34.19
C CYS A 461 -4.26 15.45 33.47
N GLY A 462 -4.06 14.28 34.08
CA GLY A 462 -4.39 12.99 33.46
C GLY A 462 -3.29 12.44 32.54
N THR A 463 -3.67 11.52 31.65
CA THR A 463 -2.76 10.75 30.78
C THR A 463 -2.69 11.26 29.34
N ASN A 464 -3.60 12.16 28.95
CA ASN A 464 -3.65 12.65 27.58
C ASN A 464 -2.56 13.71 27.38
N VAL A 465 -1.68 13.46 26.41
CA VAL A 465 -0.59 14.39 26.08
C VAL A 465 -1.19 15.70 25.54
N PRO A 466 -0.92 16.86 26.16
CA PRO A 466 -1.45 18.14 25.69
C PRO A 466 -0.89 18.54 24.32
N GLU A 467 -1.68 19.31 23.59
CA GLU A 467 -1.21 20.01 22.38
C GLU A 467 -0.10 21.02 22.71
N SER A 468 0.67 21.42 21.69
CA SER A 468 1.74 22.40 21.86
C SER A 468 1.19 23.75 22.32
N ILE A 469 1.91 24.41 23.23
CA ILE A 469 1.48 25.66 23.87
C ILE A 469 2.43 26.78 23.45
N GLN A 470 1.91 27.94 23.06
CA GLN A 470 2.74 29.09 22.68
C GLN A 470 2.23 30.38 23.32
N THR A 471 3.14 31.33 23.57
CA THR A 471 2.76 32.69 23.96
C THR A 471 2.19 33.46 22.76
N GLU A 472 1.27 34.40 23.00
CA GLU A 472 0.64 35.16 21.91
C GLU A 472 1.53 36.32 21.43
N SER A 473 2.14 37.04 22.38
CA SER A 473 2.90 38.26 22.09
C SER A 473 4.17 38.42 22.92
N GLU A 474 4.21 37.81 24.11
CA GLU A 474 5.34 37.94 25.03
C GLU A 474 6.49 36.99 24.67
N ASN A 475 7.73 37.42 24.92
CA ASN A 475 8.94 36.57 24.84
C ASN A 475 9.18 35.77 26.13
N GLN A 476 8.12 35.62 26.93
CA GLN A 476 8.19 35.16 28.31
C GLN A 476 6.99 34.25 28.63
N MET A 477 7.25 33.12 29.29
CA MET A 477 6.23 32.15 29.71
C MET A 477 6.50 31.65 31.13
N LEU A 478 5.46 31.55 31.95
CA LEU A 478 5.52 30.97 33.28
C LEU A 478 4.86 29.59 33.28
N VAL A 479 5.60 28.58 33.68
CA VAL A 479 5.11 27.20 33.82
C VAL A 479 5.05 26.85 35.31
N LYS A 480 3.92 26.33 35.78
CA LYS A 480 3.69 25.98 37.18
C LYS A 480 3.18 24.55 37.28
N PHE A 481 3.94 23.69 37.93
CA PHE A 481 3.50 22.35 38.31
C PHE A 481 3.18 22.32 39.80
N ALA A 482 2.00 21.84 40.14
CA ALA A 482 1.59 21.63 41.53
C ALA A 482 1.01 20.22 41.70
N SER A 483 1.50 19.45 42.66
CA SER A 483 0.90 18.19 43.10
C SER A 483 0.33 18.30 44.51
N ASP A 484 -0.59 17.41 44.85
CA ASP A 484 -1.16 17.28 46.18
C ASP A 484 -0.45 16.19 47.01
N SER A 485 -0.96 15.94 48.22
CA SER A 485 -0.37 14.99 49.18
C SER A 485 -0.49 13.51 48.77
N SER A 486 -1.18 13.19 47.67
CA SER A 486 -1.59 11.84 47.30
C SER A 486 -1.42 11.57 45.79
N VAL A 487 -1.56 10.29 45.41
CA VAL A 487 -1.63 9.80 44.01
C VAL A 487 -0.57 10.38 43.05
N GLN A 488 0.68 9.97 43.22
CA GLN A 488 1.74 10.36 42.28
C GLN A 488 1.67 9.52 40.99
N LYS A 489 2.13 10.10 39.87
CA LYS A 489 2.29 9.45 38.56
C LYS A 489 3.70 9.68 38.01
N PRO A 490 4.10 9.01 36.90
CA PRO A 490 5.43 9.22 36.29
C PRO A 490 5.72 10.65 35.81
N GLY A 491 4.72 11.52 35.71
CA GLY A 491 4.91 12.95 35.47
C GLY A 491 4.97 13.33 34.00
N PHE A 492 5.79 14.32 33.64
CA PHE A 492 5.82 14.89 32.29
C PHE A 492 7.23 15.23 31.84
N GLN A 493 7.40 15.28 30.53
CA GLN A 493 8.57 15.83 29.87
C GLN A 493 8.09 16.67 28.70
N PHE A 494 8.53 17.92 28.64
CA PHE A 494 8.29 18.80 27.51
C PHE A 494 9.56 19.55 27.12
N GLU A 495 9.60 19.97 25.88
CA GLU A 495 10.66 20.77 25.29
C GLU A 495 10.11 22.17 25.04
N PHE A 496 10.86 23.21 25.42
CA PHE A 496 10.57 24.59 25.04
C PHE A 496 11.57 25.05 23.99
N VAL A 497 11.12 25.89 23.08
CA VAL A 497 11.94 26.48 22.03
C VAL A 497 11.52 27.94 21.82
N LYS A 498 12.47 28.76 21.37
CA LYS A 498 12.21 30.10 20.87
C LYS A 498 11.42 29.96 19.59
N GLU A 499 10.32 30.66 19.53
CA GLU A 499 9.43 30.65 18.40
C GLU A 499 9.46 32.00 17.72
N PHE A 500 9.63 32.01 16.40
CA PHE A 500 9.53 33.21 15.63
C PHE A 500 8.81 32.87 14.35
N ASP A 501 7.74 33.59 14.07
CA ASP A 501 6.99 33.35 12.85
C ASP A 501 7.74 33.97 11.67
N GLU A 502 8.72 33.21 11.14
CA GLU A 502 9.48 33.61 9.97
C GLU A 502 8.57 33.80 8.75
N CYS A 503 7.41 33.14 8.75
CA CYS A 503 6.42 33.17 7.67
C CYS A 503 5.61 34.46 7.69
N ALA A 504 5.12 34.90 8.86
CA ALA A 504 4.40 36.16 9.00
C ALA A 504 5.31 37.39 8.84
N SER A 505 6.60 37.27 9.18
CA SER A 505 7.58 38.36 9.06
C SER A 505 8.22 38.46 7.66
N GLY A 506 8.04 37.45 6.80
CA GLY A 506 8.61 37.41 5.45
C GLY A 506 10.14 37.29 5.40
N THR A 507 10.80 36.97 6.52
CA THR A 507 12.26 36.77 6.58
C THR A 507 12.69 35.36 6.20
N HIS A 508 11.73 34.48 5.87
CA HIS A 508 11.97 33.12 5.41
C HIS A 508 12.62 33.08 4.02
N GLN A 509 13.38 32.01 3.76
CA GLN A 509 14.03 31.78 2.46
C GLN A 509 13.28 30.74 1.61
N CYS A 510 12.03 30.43 1.96
CA CYS A 510 11.21 29.47 1.22
C CYS A 510 10.85 29.96 -0.18
N GLU A 511 11.00 29.07 -1.16
CA GLU A 511 10.60 29.34 -2.55
C GLU A 511 9.08 29.40 -2.72
N HIS A 512 8.32 28.54 -2.03
CA HIS A 512 6.86 28.43 -2.16
C HIS A 512 6.10 28.79 -0.89
N ARG A 513 5.83 27.82 -0.01
CA ARG A 513 5.04 28.02 1.21
C ARG A 513 5.96 27.97 2.42
N CYS A 514 5.94 29.03 3.21
CA CYS A 514 6.54 28.97 4.54
C CYS A 514 5.50 28.39 5.49
N VAL A 515 5.82 27.28 6.16
CA VAL A 515 5.03 26.76 7.27
C VAL A 515 5.81 26.97 8.53
N ASN A 516 5.27 27.83 9.38
CA ASN A 516 5.86 28.12 10.66
C ASN A 516 5.68 26.89 11.56
N GLN A 517 6.78 26.34 12.06
CA GLN A 517 6.75 25.28 13.07
C GLN A 517 7.39 25.81 14.35
N ILE A 518 7.02 25.19 15.46
CA ILE A 518 7.59 25.53 16.75
C ILE A 518 9.12 25.33 16.73
N GLY A 519 9.88 26.41 16.93
CA GLY A 519 11.35 26.47 16.93
C GLY A 519 12.00 26.76 15.59
N ARG A 520 11.24 26.72 14.49
CA ARG A 520 11.75 26.82 13.11
C ARG A 520 10.61 26.97 12.12
N TYR A 521 10.81 27.70 11.04
CA TYR A 521 10.02 27.43 9.85
C TYR A 521 10.54 26.21 9.07
N THR A 522 9.60 25.47 8.49
CA THR A 522 9.89 24.56 7.39
C THR A 522 9.34 25.17 6.12
N CYS A 523 10.14 25.13 5.07
CA CYS A 523 9.62 25.40 3.75
C CYS A 523 8.83 24.18 3.30
N GLU A 524 7.55 24.40 3.05
CA GLU A 524 6.73 23.44 2.35
C GLU A 524 6.57 23.92 0.92
N CYS A 525 6.52 22.95 0.04
CA CYS A 525 6.27 23.26 -1.34
C CYS A 525 4.77 23.18 -1.58
N MET A 526 4.26 24.04 -2.46
CA MET A 526 2.88 23.91 -2.93
C MET A 526 2.65 22.49 -3.43
N ILE A 527 1.42 21.98 -3.28
CA ILE A 527 1.21 20.56 -3.52
C ILE A 527 1.61 20.20 -4.96
N GLY A 528 2.43 19.15 -5.07
CA GLY A 528 3.09 18.79 -6.33
C GLY A 528 4.52 19.33 -6.51
N TYR A 529 5.12 19.83 -5.43
CA TYR A 529 6.56 20.04 -5.30
C TYR A 529 7.09 19.36 -4.00
N SER A 530 8.33 18.87 -3.95
CA SER A 530 9.03 18.56 -2.67
C SER A 530 10.21 19.48 -2.47
N LEU A 531 10.60 19.57 -1.21
CA LEU A 531 11.70 20.36 -0.76
C LEU A 531 13.02 19.69 -1.18
N ARG A 532 13.86 20.42 -1.94
CA ARG A 532 15.20 19.97 -2.30
C ARG A 532 16.05 19.74 -1.05
N ALA A 533 17.18 19.06 -1.22
CA ALA A 533 18.13 18.79 -0.14
C ALA A 533 18.67 20.04 0.58
N ASP A 534 18.48 21.24 0.03
CA ASP A 534 18.83 22.52 0.67
C ASP A 534 17.81 23.00 1.71
N GLY A 535 16.64 22.33 1.82
CA GLY A 535 15.60 22.63 2.80
C GLY A 535 14.83 23.93 2.54
N LYS A 536 15.01 24.57 1.38
CA LYS A 536 14.48 25.92 1.09
C LYS A 536 13.86 26.05 -0.30
N THR A 537 14.48 25.43 -1.29
CA THR A 537 14.00 25.44 -2.67
C THR A 537 13.14 24.22 -2.96
N CYS A 538 12.17 24.39 -3.84
CA CYS A 538 11.16 23.41 -4.15
C CYS A 538 11.45 22.82 -5.53
N GLU A 539 11.71 21.52 -5.58
CA GLU A 539 11.65 20.78 -6.83
C GLU A 539 10.23 20.30 -7.09
N PRO A 540 9.75 20.34 -8.34
CA PRO A 540 8.53 19.64 -8.71
C PRO A 540 8.72 18.15 -8.37
N THR A 541 7.97 17.70 -7.38
CA THR A 541 7.82 16.29 -6.99
C THR A 541 6.50 16.18 -6.26
N CYS A 542 5.97 15.00 -6.10
CA CYS A 542 4.56 14.91 -5.84
C CYS A 542 4.25 13.83 -4.80
N GLY A 543 3.23 14.04 -3.99
CA GLY A 543 2.88 13.17 -2.85
C GLY A 543 3.35 13.65 -1.46
N GLY A 544 3.06 12.86 -0.41
CA GLY A 544 3.39 13.08 1.01
C GLY A 544 2.34 12.54 2.01
N VAL A 545 2.64 12.44 3.31
CA VAL A 545 1.64 12.06 4.34
C VAL A 545 1.00 13.33 4.93
N ILE A 546 -0.33 13.42 4.95
CA ILE A 546 -1.09 14.56 5.45
C ILE A 546 -1.95 14.10 6.65
N LYS A 547 -1.64 14.63 7.84
CA LYS A 547 -2.37 14.40 9.10
C LYS A 547 -3.11 15.67 9.50
N ALA A 548 -4.39 15.79 9.16
CA ALA A 548 -5.22 16.95 9.47
C ALA A 548 -6.72 16.59 9.35
N SER A 549 -7.59 17.33 10.02
CA SER A 549 -9.05 17.19 9.95
C SER A 549 -9.67 17.83 8.70
N ASN A 550 -8.95 18.72 8.04
CA ASN A 550 -9.23 19.22 6.70
C ASN A 550 -7.93 19.62 5.98
N GLY A 551 -7.95 19.70 4.66
CA GLY A 551 -6.77 20.11 3.88
C GLY A 551 -6.99 20.03 2.37
N SER A 552 -5.97 20.41 1.59
CA SER A 552 -6.02 20.34 0.11
C SER A 552 -4.77 19.73 -0.49
N PHE A 553 -4.90 19.07 -1.63
CA PHE A 553 -3.81 18.48 -2.40
C PHE A 553 -4.07 18.57 -3.91
N GLN A 554 -3.01 18.72 -4.72
CA GLN A 554 -3.11 18.97 -6.15
C GLN A 554 -1.91 18.36 -6.91
N THR A 555 -2.00 18.23 -8.23
CA THR A 555 -0.87 17.78 -9.07
C THR A 555 0.26 18.81 -9.16
N PRO A 556 1.51 18.37 -9.41
CA PRO A 556 2.64 19.25 -9.74
C PRO A 556 2.29 20.30 -10.77
N ASN A 557 2.81 21.51 -10.56
CA ASN A 557 2.61 22.67 -11.43
C ASN A 557 1.14 23.16 -11.59
N PHE A 558 0.13 22.54 -10.97
CA PHE A 558 -1.29 22.95 -11.09
C PHE A 558 -1.49 24.45 -10.77
N PRO A 559 -2.24 25.24 -11.59
CA PRO A 559 -3.05 24.83 -12.74
C PRO A 559 -2.30 24.74 -14.08
N VAL A 560 -0.99 24.92 -14.08
CA VAL A 560 -0.10 24.67 -15.21
C VAL A 560 0.07 23.15 -15.38
N ARG A 561 0.45 22.71 -16.59
CA ARG A 561 0.50 21.29 -16.92
C ARG A 561 1.52 20.54 -16.04
N TYR A 562 1.13 19.40 -15.48
CA TYR A 562 2.01 18.58 -14.62
C TYR A 562 3.16 17.97 -15.42
N GLU A 563 4.27 17.58 -14.79
CA GLU A 563 5.42 17.00 -15.50
C GLU A 563 5.19 15.52 -15.91
N PRO A 564 5.81 15.04 -17.00
CA PRO A 564 5.76 13.64 -17.42
C PRO A 564 6.73 12.75 -16.59
N ASN A 565 6.35 11.49 -16.36
CA ASN A 565 7.00 10.49 -15.48
C ASN A 565 6.95 10.85 -13.98
N THR A 566 5.86 11.48 -13.56
CA THR A 566 5.73 12.03 -12.22
C THR A 566 4.84 11.09 -11.41
N GLU A 567 5.44 10.36 -10.46
CA GLU A 567 4.73 9.47 -9.55
C GLU A 567 4.64 10.08 -8.15
N CYS A 568 3.40 10.22 -7.70
CA CYS A 568 3.00 11.03 -6.57
C CYS A 568 2.10 10.22 -5.69
N THR A 569 2.36 10.15 -4.40
CA THR A 569 1.47 9.44 -3.49
C THR A 569 1.20 10.26 -2.24
N TRP A 570 -0.04 10.69 -2.05
CA TRP A 570 -0.55 11.30 -0.83
C TRP A 570 -1.17 10.24 0.09
N GLU A 571 -0.86 10.30 1.37
CA GLU A 571 -1.50 9.48 2.40
C GLU A 571 -2.21 10.38 3.39
N LEU A 572 -3.54 10.38 3.37
CA LEU A 572 -4.37 11.13 4.30
C LEU A 572 -4.63 10.26 5.54
N GLU A 573 -4.35 10.79 6.72
CA GLU A 573 -4.58 10.12 8.00
C GLU A 573 -5.35 11.06 8.95
N ALA A 574 -6.52 10.61 9.38
CA ALA A 574 -7.40 11.25 10.35
C ALA A 574 -7.35 10.50 11.69
N ASP A 575 -7.88 11.11 12.75
CA ASP A 575 -7.98 10.49 14.07
C ASP A 575 -8.81 9.21 14.04
N GLU A 576 -8.55 8.28 14.96
CA GLU A 576 -9.25 6.98 14.99
C GLU A 576 -10.78 7.17 15.11
N GLY A 577 -11.53 6.38 14.34
CA GLY A 577 -12.99 6.47 14.23
C GLY A 577 -13.53 7.49 13.22
N HIS A 578 -12.68 8.31 12.61
CA HIS A 578 -13.09 9.23 11.55
C HIS A 578 -12.96 8.59 10.15
N GLN A 579 -13.77 9.04 9.20
CA GLN A 579 -13.74 8.76 7.76
C GLN A 579 -13.32 10.03 7.00
N ILE A 580 -12.71 9.88 5.83
CA ILE A 580 -12.08 10.97 5.05
C ILE A 580 -12.86 11.14 3.74
N ILE A 581 -13.38 12.33 3.51
CA ILE A 581 -14.15 12.70 2.32
C ILE A 581 -13.30 13.65 1.48
N VAL A 582 -12.94 13.24 0.27
CA VAL A 582 -12.12 14.01 -0.67
C VAL A 582 -13.02 14.57 -1.78
N ASN A 583 -12.99 15.88 -2.01
CA ASN A 583 -13.67 16.56 -3.11
C ASN A 583 -12.65 17.04 -4.16
N PHE A 584 -12.76 16.55 -5.39
CA PHE A 584 -11.96 17.03 -6.52
C PHE A 584 -12.67 18.20 -7.20
N THR A 585 -12.16 19.41 -6.99
CA THR A 585 -12.74 20.64 -7.57
C THR A 585 -12.39 20.85 -9.04
N HIS A 586 -11.25 20.31 -9.48
CA HIS A 586 -10.80 20.32 -10.86
C HIS A 586 -10.06 19.02 -11.12
N PHE A 587 -10.30 18.36 -12.25
CA PHE A 587 -9.64 17.10 -12.57
C PHE A 587 -9.53 16.92 -14.08
N ASN A 588 -8.32 17.08 -14.61
CA ASN A 588 -8.00 16.95 -16.01
C ASN A 588 -6.64 16.28 -16.14
N VAL A 589 -6.69 14.96 -16.12
CA VAL A 589 -5.52 14.06 -16.14
C VAL A 589 -5.58 13.25 -17.42
N GLU A 590 -4.46 12.99 -18.07
CA GLU A 590 -4.46 12.26 -19.34
C GLU A 590 -5.06 10.86 -19.21
N GLY A 591 -6.16 10.62 -19.90
CA GLY A 591 -6.80 9.30 -19.97
C GLY A 591 -8.27 9.41 -20.32
N LEU A 592 -8.92 8.26 -20.46
CA LEU A 592 -10.37 8.17 -20.65
C LEU A 592 -10.97 7.69 -19.32
N LYS A 593 -12.06 8.33 -18.83
CA LYS A 593 -12.66 8.05 -17.51
C LYS A 593 -12.93 6.56 -17.21
N THR A 594 -13.03 5.73 -18.25
CA THR A 594 -13.26 4.29 -18.21
C THR A 594 -11.98 3.45 -18.08
N GLU A 595 -10.84 3.93 -18.57
CA GLU A 595 -9.56 3.21 -18.53
C GLU A 595 -8.39 4.16 -18.27
N CYS A 596 -7.99 4.18 -17.00
CA CYS A 596 -6.92 5.01 -16.48
C CYS A 596 -5.56 4.35 -16.63
N ALA A 597 -5.22 4.13 -17.90
CA ALA A 597 -4.04 3.40 -18.36
C ALA A 597 -2.81 4.29 -18.61
N TYR A 598 -3.01 5.59 -18.85
CA TYR A 598 -1.94 6.58 -19.03
C TYR A 598 -1.66 7.27 -17.69
N ASP A 599 -2.04 8.54 -17.57
CA ASP A 599 -1.97 9.24 -16.32
C ASP A 599 -3.21 8.92 -15.48
N TYR A 600 -3.01 8.66 -14.20
CA TYR A 600 -4.13 8.32 -13.35
C TYR A 600 -3.91 8.65 -11.90
N VAL A 601 -5.01 8.91 -11.22
CA VAL A 601 -5.13 9.10 -9.79
C VAL A 601 -5.79 7.87 -9.21
N LYS A 602 -5.03 7.08 -8.47
CA LYS A 602 -5.50 5.90 -7.77
C LYS A 602 -5.91 6.27 -6.35
N ILE A 603 -7.08 5.85 -5.88
CA ILE A 603 -7.55 6.12 -4.50
C ILE A 603 -7.89 4.79 -3.81
N GLY A 604 -7.38 4.54 -2.59
CA GLY A 604 -7.81 3.37 -1.80
C GLY A 604 -7.08 3.13 -0.46
N LYS A 605 -7.40 2.00 0.20
CA LYS A 605 -7.07 1.69 1.62
C LYS A 605 -5.62 1.21 1.84
N ILE A 606 -5.13 1.38 3.08
CA ILE A 606 -3.76 1.00 3.51
C ILE A 606 -3.63 -0.43 4.10
N THR A 607 -4.71 -1.16 4.38
CA THR A 607 -4.62 -2.49 5.02
C THR A 607 -5.04 -3.67 4.12
N GLY A 608 -4.04 -4.43 3.65
CA GLY A 608 -3.94 -5.90 3.60
C GLY A 608 -5.07 -6.83 3.07
N SER A 609 -6.30 -6.40 2.84
CA SER A 609 -7.38 -7.24 2.31
C SER A 609 -7.90 -6.73 0.96
N GLN A 610 -8.19 -7.67 0.07
CA GLN A 610 -8.56 -7.47 -1.32
C GLN A 610 -9.96 -6.84 -1.49
N HIS A 611 -10.07 -5.51 -1.36
CA HIS A 611 -11.14 -4.75 -1.98
C HIS A 611 -10.56 -3.52 -2.71
N ALA A 612 -11.17 -3.21 -3.85
CA ALA A 612 -10.63 -2.50 -5.00
C ALA A 612 -10.06 -1.10 -4.71
N PHE A 613 -8.97 -0.77 -5.39
CA PHE A 613 -8.52 0.61 -5.58
C PHE A 613 -9.11 1.10 -6.90
N GLU A 614 -9.87 2.20 -6.91
CA GLU A 614 -10.33 2.85 -8.15
C GLU A 614 -9.20 3.71 -8.73
N LYS A 615 -9.02 3.65 -10.06
CA LYS A 615 -8.13 4.54 -10.81
C LYS A 615 -8.99 5.55 -11.58
N LEU A 616 -8.65 6.83 -11.47
CA LEU A 616 -9.38 7.96 -12.04
C LEU A 616 -8.46 8.74 -13.00
N CYS A 617 -8.99 9.20 -14.11
CA CYS A 617 -8.25 9.86 -15.20
C CYS A 617 -9.26 10.49 -16.17
N GLY A 618 -8.81 11.32 -17.09
CA GLY A 618 -9.65 12.08 -18.01
C GLY A 618 -10.05 13.45 -17.47
N ASP A 619 -10.96 14.11 -18.19
CA ASP A 619 -11.41 15.48 -17.92
C ASP A 619 -12.81 15.49 -17.26
N TYR A 620 -12.87 15.88 -15.99
CA TYR A 620 -14.10 16.07 -15.22
C TYR A 620 -14.38 17.57 -15.10
N HIS A 621 -15.44 18.01 -15.76
CA HIS A 621 -15.87 19.41 -15.77
C HIS A 621 -16.71 19.81 -14.55
N GLU A 622 -17.13 18.85 -13.72
CA GLU A 622 -17.87 19.09 -12.48
C GLU A 622 -17.16 18.41 -11.30
N PRO A 623 -17.19 19.03 -10.10
CA PRO A 623 -16.59 18.44 -8.90
C PRO A 623 -17.21 17.10 -8.53
N PHE A 624 -16.40 16.16 -8.04
CA PHE A 624 -16.88 14.87 -7.55
C PHE A 624 -16.18 14.49 -6.24
N VAL A 625 -16.87 13.69 -5.42
CA VAL A 625 -16.45 13.34 -4.06
C VAL A 625 -16.14 11.86 -3.92
N VAL A 626 -15.14 11.53 -3.11
CA VAL A 626 -14.70 10.17 -2.80
C VAL A 626 -14.57 10.03 -1.29
N THR A 627 -15.30 9.09 -0.69
CA THR A 627 -15.36 8.88 0.77
C THR A 627 -14.62 7.63 1.18
N SER A 628 -13.74 7.71 2.19
CA SER A 628 -13.03 6.57 2.75
C SER A 628 -13.87 5.86 3.81
N LEU A 629 -13.72 4.53 3.88
CA LEU A 629 -14.35 3.70 4.92
C LEU A 629 -13.49 3.54 6.17
N THR A 630 -12.36 4.25 6.25
CA THR A 630 -11.34 4.15 7.30
C THR A 630 -10.73 5.52 7.55
N ASN A 631 -10.11 5.73 8.72
CA ASN A 631 -9.38 6.95 9.05
C ASN A 631 -8.07 7.16 8.28
N LYS A 632 -7.82 6.34 7.25
CA LYS A 632 -6.65 6.42 6.37
C LYS A 632 -7.06 6.24 4.92
N LEU A 633 -6.57 7.08 4.03
CA LEU A 633 -6.84 7.05 2.59
C LEU A 633 -5.56 7.36 1.80
N ARG A 634 -5.17 6.48 0.87
CA ARG A 634 -4.01 6.72 -0.01
C ARG A 634 -4.49 7.15 -1.39
N VAL A 635 -3.96 8.27 -1.89
CA VAL A 635 -4.20 8.82 -3.22
C VAL A 635 -2.88 8.86 -4.00
N SER A 636 -2.76 8.15 -5.11
CA SER A 636 -1.53 8.08 -5.91
C SER A 636 -1.76 8.61 -7.32
N PHE A 637 -1.16 9.73 -7.69
CA PHE A 637 -1.11 10.21 -9.08
C PHE A 637 0.12 9.66 -9.78
N VAL A 638 -0.04 9.04 -10.93
CA VAL A 638 1.07 8.54 -11.75
C VAL A 638 0.90 9.13 -13.12
N SER A 639 1.86 9.93 -13.59
CA SER A 639 1.95 10.33 -14.99
C SER A 639 3.01 9.53 -15.73
N ASP A 640 2.75 9.25 -17.00
CA ASP A 640 3.67 8.61 -17.92
C ASP A 640 4.57 9.64 -18.63
N SER A 641 5.42 9.20 -19.54
CA SER A 641 6.40 10.06 -20.20
C SER A 641 5.82 11.08 -21.21
N SER A 642 4.50 11.17 -21.35
CA SER A 642 3.83 11.93 -22.40
C SER A 642 2.57 12.66 -21.93
N VAL A 643 2.08 13.56 -22.81
CA VAL A 643 0.85 14.36 -22.73
C VAL A 643 0.51 14.86 -21.32
N GLU A 644 1.04 16.03 -21.03
CA GLU A 644 0.72 16.75 -19.82
C GLU A 644 -0.62 17.48 -19.96
N LYS A 645 -1.54 17.26 -19.02
CA LYS A 645 -2.77 18.02 -18.85
C LYS A 645 -2.66 18.96 -17.65
N THR A 646 -3.71 19.76 -17.37
CA THR A 646 -3.67 20.73 -16.25
C THR A 646 -3.61 20.04 -14.90
N GLY A 647 -3.96 18.76 -14.81
CA GLY A 647 -3.91 17.95 -13.60
C GLY A 647 -5.16 18.10 -12.74
N PHE A 648 -5.05 17.96 -11.42
CA PHE A 648 -6.20 18.05 -10.53
C PHE A 648 -5.91 18.87 -9.28
N GLY A 649 -6.97 19.45 -8.70
CA GLY A 649 -6.97 20.12 -7.40
C GLY A 649 -8.13 19.62 -6.55
N ALA A 650 -7.82 19.17 -5.33
CA ALA A 650 -8.78 18.55 -4.42
C ALA A 650 -8.63 19.07 -2.98
N TYR A 651 -9.72 19.04 -2.22
CA TYR A 651 -9.71 19.26 -0.78
C TYR A 651 -10.42 18.12 -0.05
N PHE A 652 -10.05 17.87 1.20
CA PHE A 652 -10.63 16.78 2.00
C PHE A 652 -11.09 17.26 3.38
N LEU A 653 -12.08 16.54 3.92
CA LEU A 653 -12.73 16.75 5.21
C LEU A 653 -12.80 15.41 5.96
N THR A 654 -12.78 15.44 7.29
CA THR A 654 -12.95 14.23 8.11
C THR A 654 -14.29 14.22 8.83
N ASP A 655 -14.93 13.06 8.94
CA ASP A 655 -16.24 12.85 9.56
C ASP A 655 -16.19 11.70 10.57
N PHE A 656 -16.69 11.85 11.80
CA PHE A 656 -16.70 10.78 12.80
C PHE A 656 -18.06 10.09 12.77
N ASP A 657 -18.11 8.76 12.57
CA ASP A 657 -19.40 8.06 12.52
C ASP A 657 -19.91 7.75 13.94
N GLU A 658 -20.57 8.71 14.59
CA GLU A 658 -21.07 8.53 15.95
C GLU A 658 -22.06 7.36 16.05
N CYS A 659 -22.77 7.04 14.96
CA CYS A 659 -23.76 5.97 14.88
C CYS A 659 -23.11 4.59 14.92
N GLN A 660 -22.03 4.37 14.15
CA GLN A 660 -21.32 3.09 14.13
C GLN A 660 -20.60 2.79 15.45
N TYR A 661 -20.04 3.81 16.10
CA TYR A 661 -19.27 3.66 17.32
C TYR A 661 -20.10 3.81 18.60
N GLY A 662 -21.42 4.03 18.48
CA GLY A 662 -22.33 4.15 19.61
C GLY A 662 -22.09 5.39 20.47
N GLN A 663 -21.48 6.43 19.91
CA GLN A 663 -21.20 7.71 20.58
C GLN A 663 -22.24 8.79 20.24
N HIS A 664 -23.48 8.37 19.98
CA HIS A 664 -24.61 9.24 19.71
C HIS A 664 -25.57 9.33 20.89
N GLN A 665 -26.33 10.42 20.96
CA GLN A 665 -27.37 10.64 21.98
C GLN A 665 -28.79 10.47 21.41
N CYS A 666 -28.93 9.82 20.26
CA CYS A 666 -30.24 9.48 19.70
C CYS A 666 -30.97 8.47 20.58
N ASP A 667 -32.22 8.78 20.88
CA ASP A 667 -33.11 7.95 21.68
C ASP A 667 -33.50 6.66 20.94
N HIS A 668 -33.85 6.78 19.64
CA HIS A 668 -34.21 5.64 18.79
C HIS A 668 -33.15 5.39 17.70
N ILE A 669 -33.27 6.06 16.55
CA ILE A 669 -32.48 5.74 15.35
C ILE A 669 -31.42 6.82 15.13
N CYS A 670 -30.17 6.43 14.92
CA CYS A 670 -29.07 7.33 14.56
C CYS A 670 -28.76 7.23 13.06
N VAL A 671 -28.64 8.37 12.38
CA VAL A 671 -28.21 8.45 10.99
C VAL A 671 -27.01 9.38 10.89
N ASN A 672 -25.86 8.85 10.43
CA ASN A 672 -24.64 9.62 10.30
C ASN A 672 -24.76 10.69 9.20
N THR A 673 -24.12 11.85 9.39
CA THR A 673 -24.10 12.99 8.47
C THR A 673 -22.71 13.59 8.41
N ILE A 674 -22.34 14.30 7.34
CA ILE A 674 -20.97 14.83 7.24
C ILE A 674 -20.72 15.89 8.33
N GLY A 675 -19.84 15.56 9.28
CA GLY A 675 -19.44 16.34 10.44
C GLY A 675 -20.31 16.17 11.70
N SER A 676 -21.32 15.27 11.69
CA SER A 676 -22.22 15.03 12.84
C SER A 676 -23.19 13.85 12.61
N TYR A 677 -24.24 13.72 13.41
CA TYR A 677 -25.31 12.74 13.19
C TYR A 677 -26.67 13.38 13.42
N LYS A 678 -27.72 12.82 12.80
CA LYS A 678 -29.11 13.19 13.05
C LYS A 678 -29.88 12.01 13.63
N CYS A 679 -30.80 12.30 14.54
CA CYS A 679 -31.65 11.30 15.15
C CYS A 679 -32.99 11.20 14.42
N LEU A 680 -33.50 9.98 14.28
CA LEU A 680 -34.83 9.69 13.77
C LEU A 680 -35.60 8.87 14.82
N CYS A 681 -36.92 8.87 14.71
CA CYS A 681 -37.80 8.18 15.65
C CYS A 681 -38.56 7.04 14.97
N GLU A 682 -38.72 5.93 15.68
CA GLU A 682 -39.62 4.83 15.30
C GLU A 682 -41.08 5.29 15.12
N ASN A 683 -41.85 4.52 14.34
CA ASN A 683 -43.22 4.85 13.96
C ASN A 683 -44.12 5.10 15.20
N GLY A 684 -44.72 6.28 15.27
CA GLY A 684 -45.57 6.73 16.38
C GLY A 684 -44.94 7.85 17.24
N TYR A 685 -43.67 8.18 17.00
CA TYR A 685 -42.91 9.18 17.75
C TYR A 685 -42.35 10.26 16.83
N VAL A 686 -42.25 11.49 17.33
CA VAL A 686 -41.70 12.64 16.62
C VAL A 686 -40.48 13.15 17.37
N LEU A 687 -39.44 13.49 16.61
CA LEU A 687 -38.22 14.01 17.16
C LEU A 687 -38.48 15.32 17.90
N ALA A 688 -38.09 15.36 19.18
CA ALA A 688 -38.23 16.53 20.01
C ALA A 688 -37.36 17.68 19.49
N PRO A 689 -37.66 18.95 19.84
CA PRO A 689 -36.89 20.11 19.39
C PRO A 689 -35.41 20.11 19.81
N ASP A 690 -35.03 19.25 20.75
CA ASP A 690 -33.64 19.01 21.14
C ASP A 690 -32.84 18.19 20.10
N GLY A 691 -33.52 17.67 19.07
CA GLY A 691 -32.92 16.91 17.97
C GLY A 691 -32.43 15.52 18.37
N ARG A 692 -32.78 15.03 19.57
CA ARG A 692 -32.21 13.80 20.16
C ARG A 692 -33.27 12.85 20.70
N ASN A 693 -34.27 13.38 21.41
CA ASN A 693 -35.27 12.58 22.10
C ASN A 693 -36.51 12.35 21.23
N CYS A 694 -37.12 11.17 21.34
CA CYS A 694 -38.34 10.84 20.60
C CYS A 694 -39.55 10.98 21.53
N LYS A 695 -40.44 11.93 21.23
CA LYS A 695 -41.68 12.15 22.00
C LYS A 695 -42.86 11.61 21.24
N GLU A 696 -43.88 11.10 21.94
CA GLU A 696 -45.17 10.84 21.29
C GLU A 696 -45.67 12.17 20.68
N GLY A 697 -45.66 12.20 19.36
CA GLY A 697 -45.95 13.36 18.55
C GLY A 697 -46.63 12.90 17.28
N GLY A 698 -47.29 13.84 16.58
CA GLY A 698 -48.23 13.58 15.50
C GLY A 698 -47.87 12.46 14.52
N CYS A 699 -48.92 11.83 14.02
CA CYS A 699 -48.89 10.64 13.18
C CYS A 699 -48.53 10.99 11.72
N ALA A 700 -47.45 11.74 11.50
CA ALA A 700 -46.99 12.17 10.19
C ALA A 700 -45.69 11.46 9.80
N PHE A 701 -45.77 10.59 8.80
CA PHE A 701 -44.68 9.72 8.38
C PHE A 701 -44.22 10.06 6.97
N GLN A 702 -42.91 10.07 6.74
CA GLN A 702 -42.34 10.08 5.41
C GLN A 702 -41.62 8.75 5.20
N LEU A 703 -42.03 8.02 4.16
CA LEU A 703 -41.65 6.65 3.90
C LEU A 703 -40.93 6.58 2.56
N ASN A 704 -39.63 6.31 2.62
CA ASN A 704 -38.75 6.30 1.45
C ASN A 704 -38.34 4.88 1.02
N ASP A 705 -38.69 3.87 1.80
CA ASP A 705 -38.38 2.47 1.47
C ASP A 705 -39.20 2.00 0.27
N PRO A 706 -38.66 1.12 -0.59
CA PRO A 706 -39.32 0.67 -1.82
C PRO A 706 -40.54 -0.23 -1.55
N SER A 707 -40.67 -0.80 -0.37
CA SER A 707 -41.87 -1.50 0.08
C SER A 707 -41.93 -1.49 1.60
N GLY A 708 -43.12 -1.66 2.16
CA GLY A 708 -43.29 -1.64 3.60
C GLY A 708 -44.73 -1.85 4.02
N VAL A 709 -44.94 -1.77 5.34
CA VAL A 709 -46.25 -1.95 5.97
C VAL A 709 -46.58 -0.69 6.75
N ILE A 710 -47.79 -0.18 6.57
CA ILE A 710 -48.37 0.86 7.41
C ILE A 710 -49.54 0.29 8.18
N THR A 711 -49.76 0.80 9.38
CA THR A 711 -50.91 0.47 10.20
C THR A 711 -51.53 1.74 10.76
N SER A 712 -52.83 1.68 11.03
CA SER A 712 -53.48 2.69 11.85
C SER A 712 -52.86 2.72 13.25
N PRO A 713 -52.92 3.85 13.97
CA PRO A 713 -52.47 3.94 15.35
C PRO A 713 -53.08 2.83 16.21
N ASN A 714 -52.27 2.24 17.09
CA ASN A 714 -52.62 1.16 18.01
C ASN A 714 -52.99 -0.20 17.38
N PHE A 715 -52.96 -0.36 16.05
CA PHE A 715 -53.27 -1.65 15.42
C PHE A 715 -52.39 -2.80 15.98
N PRO A 716 -52.94 -3.98 16.32
CA PRO A 716 -54.30 -4.47 16.03
C PRO A 716 -55.36 -4.11 17.07
N ASP A 717 -55.06 -3.24 18.04
CA ASP A 717 -56.05 -2.66 18.95
C ASP A 717 -56.75 -1.46 18.31
N GLU A 718 -57.78 -0.94 18.98
CA GLU A 718 -58.58 0.15 18.41
C GLU A 718 -57.79 1.48 18.33
N TYR A 719 -57.89 2.18 17.19
CA TYR A 719 -57.28 3.49 17.02
C TYR A 719 -57.94 4.52 17.95
N SER A 720 -57.24 5.59 18.30
CA SER A 720 -57.79 6.62 19.21
C SER A 720 -58.67 7.66 18.48
N ASN A 721 -59.59 8.29 19.22
CA ASN A 721 -60.38 9.44 18.75
C ASN A 721 -59.49 10.67 18.47
N PHE A 722 -59.96 11.57 17.60
CA PHE A 722 -59.32 12.84 17.19
C PHE A 722 -57.91 12.71 16.61
N LYS A 723 -57.61 11.58 15.95
CA LYS A 723 -56.31 11.36 15.33
C LYS A 723 -56.34 11.77 13.87
N ARG A 724 -55.34 12.55 13.47
CA ARG A 724 -55.03 12.80 12.08
C ARG A 724 -53.64 12.26 11.79
N CYS A 725 -53.60 11.23 10.97
CA CYS A 725 -52.38 10.60 10.50
C CYS A 725 -52.15 10.90 9.04
N GLN A 726 -50.91 11.10 8.66
CA GLN A 726 -50.50 11.29 7.27
C GLN A 726 -49.28 10.42 6.99
N TRP A 727 -49.25 9.78 5.83
CA TRP A 727 -48.12 9.01 5.34
C TRP A 727 -47.78 9.54 3.95
N HIS A 728 -46.57 10.06 3.80
CA HIS A 728 -46.01 10.51 2.53
C HIS A 728 -45.02 9.45 2.05
N PHE A 729 -45.37 8.74 0.98
CA PHE A 729 -44.54 7.73 0.37
C PHE A 729 -43.78 8.36 -0.80
N VAL A 730 -42.46 8.20 -0.81
CA VAL A 730 -41.59 8.63 -1.91
C VAL A 730 -40.77 7.44 -2.37
N THR A 731 -40.88 7.06 -3.64
CA THR A 731 -40.05 6.01 -4.24
C THR A 731 -39.08 6.59 -5.27
N THR A 732 -38.19 5.73 -5.74
CA THR A 732 -37.15 6.03 -6.73
C THR A 732 -37.75 6.61 -8.02
N PRO A 733 -37.15 7.68 -8.60
CA PRO A 733 -37.66 8.31 -9.81
C PRO A 733 -37.93 7.34 -10.95
N GLY A 734 -39.05 7.54 -11.63
CA GLY A 734 -39.54 6.66 -12.70
C GLY A 734 -40.36 5.46 -12.23
N HIS A 735 -40.45 5.18 -10.92
CA HIS A 735 -41.34 4.15 -10.38
C HIS A 735 -42.63 4.77 -9.84
N ARG A 736 -43.63 3.93 -9.60
CA ARG A 736 -44.90 4.30 -8.97
C ARG A 736 -45.12 3.49 -7.71
N LEU A 737 -45.96 3.99 -6.82
CA LEU A 737 -46.32 3.32 -5.57
C LEU A 737 -47.71 2.69 -5.68
N ALA A 738 -47.80 1.42 -5.27
CA ALA A 738 -49.04 0.69 -5.14
C ALA A 738 -49.35 0.40 -3.68
N LEU A 739 -50.56 0.71 -3.24
CA LEU A 739 -51.05 0.52 -1.87
C LEU A 739 -52.18 -0.52 -1.85
N THR A 740 -52.02 -1.55 -1.02
CA THR A 740 -52.97 -2.65 -0.87
C THR A 740 -53.35 -2.83 0.61
N PHE A 741 -54.64 -2.77 0.91
CA PHE A 741 -55.16 -2.99 2.26
C PHE A 741 -55.46 -4.46 2.49
N ASP A 742 -54.84 -5.08 3.48
CA ASP A 742 -55.13 -6.47 3.87
C ASP A 742 -56.25 -6.53 4.91
N GLU A 743 -56.21 -5.63 5.90
CA GLU A 743 -57.23 -5.41 6.92
C GLU A 743 -57.72 -3.95 6.89
N PHE A 744 -59.04 -3.76 6.93
CA PHE A 744 -59.65 -2.42 6.92
C PHE A 744 -60.99 -2.43 7.67
N VAL A 745 -61.01 -1.83 8.85
CA VAL A 745 -62.16 -1.77 9.75
C VAL A 745 -62.18 -0.38 10.39
N LEU A 746 -62.91 0.55 9.77
CA LEU A 746 -63.18 1.89 10.31
C LEU A 746 -64.68 2.04 10.62
N GLU A 747 -65.07 3.15 11.25
CA GLU A 747 -66.48 3.51 11.41
C GLU A 747 -67.20 3.57 10.05
N GLU A 748 -68.41 3.04 9.99
CA GLU A 748 -69.21 2.96 8.75
C GLU A 748 -70.12 4.18 8.62
N ASP A 749 -69.92 4.96 7.55
CA ASP A 749 -70.78 6.08 7.17
C ASP A 749 -71.08 6.07 5.66
N ARG A 750 -72.26 6.57 5.26
CA ARG A 750 -72.66 6.61 3.84
C ARG A 750 -71.82 7.57 3.00
N SER A 751 -71.21 8.58 3.62
CA SER A 751 -70.40 9.61 2.97
C SER A 751 -68.94 9.62 3.42
N CYS A 752 -68.54 8.69 4.30
CA CYS A 752 -67.25 8.69 4.97
C CYS A 752 -66.91 10.02 5.66
N SER A 753 -67.91 10.67 6.26
CA SER A 753 -67.72 11.99 6.91
C SER A 753 -67.10 11.91 8.31
N TYR A 754 -67.23 10.77 8.99
CA TYR A 754 -66.61 10.49 10.29
C TYR A 754 -65.17 9.97 10.09
N ASP A 755 -64.87 8.74 10.50
CA ASP A 755 -63.55 8.14 10.32
C ASP A 755 -63.30 7.73 8.88
N ARG A 756 -62.22 8.25 8.28
CA ARG A 756 -61.85 7.94 6.89
C ARG A 756 -60.35 7.86 6.64
N VAL A 757 -60.00 7.14 5.57
CA VAL A 757 -58.67 7.14 4.96
C VAL A 757 -58.78 7.72 3.55
N GLU A 758 -58.09 8.82 3.29
CA GLU A 758 -58.00 9.49 1.99
C GLU A 758 -56.62 9.22 1.38
N VAL A 759 -56.59 8.91 0.09
CA VAL A 759 -55.36 8.63 -0.66
C VAL A 759 -55.25 9.61 -1.81
N PHE A 760 -54.10 10.26 -1.95
CA PHE A 760 -53.80 11.32 -2.90
C PHE A 760 -52.63 10.91 -3.81
N ASP A 761 -52.74 11.23 -5.09
CA ASP A 761 -51.78 10.92 -6.15
C ASP A 761 -50.71 12.03 -6.28
N GLY A 762 -49.77 12.05 -5.33
CA GLY A 762 -48.66 13.01 -5.25
C GLY A 762 -48.24 13.24 -3.81
N GLY A 763 -47.32 14.17 -3.57
CA GLY A 763 -46.69 14.32 -2.25
C GLY A 763 -47.46 15.08 -1.16
N ASP A 764 -48.66 15.62 -1.43
CA ASP A 764 -49.44 16.35 -0.43
C ASP A 764 -50.97 16.20 -0.60
N SER A 765 -51.72 16.74 0.36
CA SER A 765 -53.20 16.70 0.37
C SER A 765 -53.88 17.63 -0.65
N ARG A 766 -53.13 18.37 -1.46
CA ARG A 766 -53.64 19.20 -2.57
C ARG A 766 -53.59 18.45 -3.90
N SER A 767 -52.87 17.33 -3.96
CA SER A 767 -52.82 16.43 -5.11
C SER A 767 -54.17 15.76 -5.40
N ALA A 768 -54.31 15.15 -6.57
CA ALA A 768 -55.56 14.52 -6.98
C ALA A 768 -55.95 13.36 -6.05
N VAL A 769 -57.20 13.29 -5.59
CA VAL A 769 -57.66 12.24 -4.70
C VAL A 769 -57.90 10.94 -5.49
N LEU A 770 -57.20 9.87 -5.15
CA LEU A 770 -57.43 8.52 -5.68
C LEU A 770 -58.65 7.86 -5.04
N GLY A 771 -58.94 8.17 -3.78
CA GLY A 771 -60.18 7.76 -3.12
C GLY A 771 -60.22 8.07 -1.62
N ALA A 772 -61.43 8.07 -1.07
CA ALA A 772 -61.72 8.20 0.36
C ALA A 772 -62.51 6.97 0.83
N PHE A 773 -62.07 6.34 1.92
CA PHE A 773 -62.59 5.03 2.35
C PHE A 773 -62.92 4.99 3.84
N CYS A 774 -64.00 4.30 4.20
CA CYS A 774 -64.48 4.09 5.57
C CYS A 774 -65.26 2.77 5.67
N GLY A 775 -65.70 2.39 6.88
CA GLY A 775 -66.46 1.17 7.14
C GLY A 775 -65.63 -0.12 7.08
N LEU A 776 -66.31 -1.24 6.76
CA LEU A 776 -65.74 -2.59 6.79
C LEU A 776 -65.29 -3.10 5.42
N ARG A 777 -65.58 -2.35 4.35
CA ARG A 777 -65.26 -2.79 3.00
C ARG A 777 -63.82 -2.41 2.66
N ARG A 778 -63.00 -3.42 2.41
CA ARG A 778 -61.61 -3.23 2.01
C ARG A 778 -61.50 -2.39 0.72
N PRO A 779 -60.68 -1.33 0.71
CA PRO A 779 -60.38 -0.56 -0.50
C PRO A 779 -59.76 -1.44 -1.60
N PRO A 780 -59.95 -1.09 -2.88
CA PRO A 780 -59.23 -1.72 -3.98
C PRO A 780 -57.73 -1.38 -3.94
N LYS A 781 -56.89 -2.10 -4.69
CA LYS A 781 -55.47 -1.74 -4.87
C LYS A 781 -55.39 -0.38 -5.56
N LEU A 782 -54.69 0.57 -4.94
CA LEU A 782 -54.53 1.94 -5.45
C LEU A 782 -53.10 2.11 -5.96
N VAL A 783 -52.94 2.71 -7.13
CA VAL A 783 -51.63 2.87 -7.77
C VAL A 783 -51.48 4.34 -8.15
N SER A 784 -50.38 4.96 -7.72
CA SER A 784 -50.03 6.34 -8.08
C SER A 784 -49.59 6.46 -9.55
N THR A 785 -49.68 7.67 -10.09
CA THR A 785 -49.13 8.03 -11.39
C THR A 785 -47.70 8.56 -11.30
N SER A 786 -47.32 9.12 -10.14
CA SER A 786 -45.98 9.65 -9.88
C SER A 786 -45.15 8.74 -8.95
N ASN A 787 -43.93 9.14 -8.64
CA ASN A 787 -43.09 8.48 -7.63
C ASN A 787 -43.45 8.89 -6.18
N GLU A 788 -44.53 9.63 -5.99
CA GLU A 788 -45.04 10.06 -4.69
C GLU A 788 -46.51 9.66 -4.51
N LEU A 789 -46.86 9.28 -3.28
CA LEU A 789 -48.23 8.97 -2.85
C LEU A 789 -48.43 9.58 -1.45
N PHE A 790 -49.60 10.14 -1.17
CA PHE A 790 -49.89 10.72 0.14
C PHE A 790 -51.19 10.13 0.69
N VAL A 791 -51.18 9.64 1.93
CA VAL A 791 -52.33 9.01 2.57
C VAL A 791 -52.64 9.75 3.85
N VAL A 792 -53.90 10.04 4.13
CA VAL A 792 -54.36 10.69 5.36
C VAL A 792 -55.46 9.87 6.00
N MET A 793 -55.27 9.45 7.26
CA MET A 793 -56.36 8.94 8.10
C MET A 793 -56.83 10.04 9.03
N GLN A 794 -58.14 10.20 9.16
CA GLN A 794 -58.75 11.13 10.11
C GLN A 794 -59.81 10.38 10.91
N SER A 795 -59.74 10.45 12.24
CA SER A 795 -60.77 9.97 13.15
C SER A 795 -61.47 11.10 13.90
N ASP A 796 -62.76 10.90 14.21
CA ASP A 796 -63.61 11.86 14.89
C ASP A 796 -63.59 11.69 16.42
N SER A 797 -64.55 12.28 17.12
CA SER A 797 -64.61 12.28 18.59
C SER A 797 -65.07 10.95 19.21
N THR A 798 -65.59 10.02 18.42
CA THR A 798 -66.38 8.86 18.86
C THR A 798 -66.11 7.62 18.01
N VAL A 799 -66.57 6.45 18.47
CA VAL A 799 -66.59 5.16 17.74
C VAL A 799 -65.26 4.77 17.10
N THR A 800 -64.39 4.15 17.90
CA THR A 800 -63.16 3.56 17.42
C THR A 800 -63.37 2.13 16.93
N ARG A 801 -62.48 1.68 16.05
CA ARG A 801 -62.43 0.31 15.52
C ARG A 801 -60.99 -0.14 15.44
N ARG A 802 -60.78 -1.38 15.02
CA ARG A 802 -59.45 -1.99 14.85
C ARG A 802 -58.53 -1.20 13.90
N GLY A 803 -59.11 -0.46 12.96
CA GLY A 803 -58.38 0.33 11.99
C GLY A 803 -57.92 -0.50 10.81
N PHE A 804 -56.73 -0.23 10.29
CA PHE A 804 -56.25 -0.84 9.06
C PHE A 804 -54.79 -1.26 9.14
N ARG A 805 -54.46 -2.26 8.32
CA ARG A 805 -53.11 -2.58 7.91
C ARG A 805 -53.06 -2.52 6.38
N ALA A 806 -51.99 -1.95 5.85
CA ALA A 806 -51.80 -1.83 4.42
C ALA A 806 -50.34 -2.04 4.07
N TYR A 807 -50.13 -2.70 2.94
CA TYR A 807 -48.82 -2.93 2.36
C TYR A 807 -48.66 -1.99 1.19
N TYR A 808 -47.52 -1.31 1.13
CA TYR A 808 -47.15 -0.52 -0.04
C TYR A 808 -45.93 -1.13 -0.70
N GLU A 809 -45.89 -1.06 -2.02
CA GLU A 809 -44.79 -1.55 -2.84
C GLU A 809 -44.54 -0.61 -4.00
N SER A 810 -43.27 -0.47 -4.36
CA SER A 810 -42.85 0.24 -5.55
C SER A 810 -43.05 -0.68 -6.75
N GLU A 811 -43.96 -0.30 -7.64
CA GLU A 811 -44.10 -0.92 -8.95
C GLU A 811 -43.25 -0.17 -9.98
N CYS A 812 -42.59 -0.91 -10.86
CA CYS A 812 -41.85 -0.31 -11.96
C CYS A 812 -42.76 0.05 -13.13
N GLY A 813 -42.43 1.12 -13.84
CA GLY A 813 -43.23 1.68 -14.93
C GLY A 813 -44.09 2.88 -14.49
N SER A 814 -44.22 3.87 -15.37
CA SER A 814 -45.01 5.09 -15.16
C SER A 814 -45.21 5.84 -16.50
N VAL A 815 -46.17 6.77 -16.53
CA VAL A 815 -46.35 7.74 -17.62
C VAL A 815 -45.61 9.02 -17.23
N LEU A 816 -44.53 9.33 -17.96
CA LEU A 816 -43.61 10.41 -17.64
C LEU A 816 -43.72 11.53 -18.69
N SER A 817 -43.57 12.78 -18.26
CA SER A 817 -43.54 13.92 -19.17
C SER A 817 -42.12 14.45 -19.34
N ALA A 818 -41.60 14.38 -20.56
CA ALA A 818 -40.30 14.93 -20.91
C ALA A 818 -40.37 16.47 -21.02
N THR A 819 -39.46 17.12 -20.32
CA THR A 819 -39.22 18.57 -20.37
C THR A 819 -37.78 18.83 -20.78
N ARG A 820 -37.35 20.09 -20.93
CA ARG A 820 -35.95 20.41 -21.27
C ARG A 820 -34.95 20.02 -20.16
N SER A 821 -35.42 19.89 -18.92
CA SER A 821 -34.64 19.33 -17.82
C SER A 821 -34.55 17.81 -17.92
N VAL A 822 -33.41 17.27 -17.52
CA VAL A 822 -33.15 15.82 -17.52
C VAL A 822 -33.97 15.15 -16.43
N GLY A 823 -34.80 14.18 -16.82
CA GLY A 823 -35.43 13.23 -15.92
C GLY A 823 -34.66 11.92 -15.88
N TYR A 824 -34.86 11.14 -14.81
CA TYR A 824 -34.16 9.88 -14.58
C TYR A 824 -35.15 8.73 -14.40
N ILE A 825 -34.80 7.56 -14.94
CA ILE A 825 -35.45 6.28 -14.73
C ILE A 825 -34.38 5.31 -14.25
N TYR A 826 -34.67 4.66 -13.14
CA TYR A 826 -33.85 3.57 -12.62
C TYR A 826 -34.50 2.24 -12.99
N SER A 827 -33.69 1.22 -13.22
CA SER A 827 -34.18 -0.14 -13.54
C SER A 827 -35.01 -0.79 -12.44
N HIS A 828 -34.75 -0.44 -11.17
CA HIS A 828 -35.44 -0.97 -10.00
C HIS A 828 -35.33 0.02 -8.83
N ALA A 829 -36.22 -0.09 -7.84
CA ALA A 829 -36.33 0.89 -6.76
C ALA A 829 -35.15 0.87 -5.76
N ARG A 830 -34.36 -0.22 -5.70
CA ARG A 830 -33.22 -0.42 -4.76
C ARG A 830 -31.83 -0.21 -5.39
N TYR A 831 -31.75 0.64 -6.41
CA TYR A 831 -30.57 0.76 -7.28
C TYR A 831 -29.24 1.04 -6.57
N SER A 832 -29.23 1.71 -5.40
CA SER A 832 -28.00 2.04 -4.66
C SER A 832 -27.17 0.80 -4.32
N ASP A 833 -27.75 -0.19 -3.61
CA ASP A 833 -26.97 -1.25 -2.96
C ASP A 833 -27.30 -2.66 -3.47
N ASN A 834 -28.36 -2.81 -4.27
CA ASN A 834 -28.88 -4.11 -4.71
C ASN A 834 -28.93 -4.28 -6.24
N LYS A 835 -29.38 -5.47 -6.68
CA LYS A 835 -29.64 -5.89 -8.06
C LYS A 835 -31.15 -5.81 -8.36
N TYR A 836 -31.54 -5.77 -9.64
CA TYR A 836 -32.97 -5.79 -10.01
C TYR A 836 -33.64 -7.12 -9.65
N ASP A 837 -34.96 -7.10 -9.48
CA ASP A 837 -35.75 -8.30 -9.15
C ASP A 837 -36.03 -9.16 -10.40
N LYS A 838 -36.32 -10.45 -10.18
CA LYS A 838 -36.68 -11.42 -11.23
C LYS A 838 -38.14 -11.28 -11.67
N LYS A 839 -38.46 -11.68 -12.90
CA LYS A 839 -39.81 -11.65 -13.50
C LYS A 839 -40.43 -10.25 -13.56
N LEU A 840 -39.60 -9.22 -13.68
CA LEU A 840 -40.06 -7.86 -13.88
C LEU A 840 -40.60 -7.68 -15.29
N ASN A 841 -41.65 -6.87 -15.40
CA ASN A 841 -42.18 -6.39 -16.68
C ASN A 841 -42.53 -4.91 -16.51
N CYS A 842 -41.51 -4.08 -16.62
CA CYS A 842 -41.60 -2.64 -16.39
C CYS A 842 -41.84 -1.93 -17.72
N ARG A 843 -42.79 -1.01 -17.75
CA ARG A 843 -43.14 -0.24 -18.95
C ARG A 843 -43.26 1.25 -18.63
N TRP A 844 -42.41 2.06 -19.27
CA TRP A 844 -42.44 3.52 -19.15
C TRP A 844 -42.90 4.14 -20.46
N GLU A 845 -43.84 5.07 -20.38
CA GLU A 845 -44.30 5.87 -21.52
C GLU A 845 -43.88 7.32 -21.29
N ILE A 846 -42.97 7.82 -22.12
CA ILE A 846 -42.36 9.14 -21.95
C ILE A 846 -42.86 10.04 -23.07
N SER A 847 -43.57 11.12 -22.73
CA SER A 847 -44.19 12.03 -23.69
C SER A 847 -43.69 13.47 -23.55
N SER A 848 -43.34 14.11 -24.67
CA SER A 848 -42.98 15.54 -24.68
C SER A 848 -44.24 16.41 -24.61
N SER A 849 -44.22 17.46 -23.79
CA SER A 849 -45.34 18.41 -23.64
C SER A 849 -45.54 19.33 -24.86
N ASP A 850 -44.52 19.49 -25.71
CA ASP A 850 -44.56 20.28 -26.94
C ASP A 850 -44.68 19.36 -28.17
N ARG A 851 -45.68 19.63 -29.03
CA ARG A 851 -45.96 18.84 -30.25
C ARG A 851 -44.84 18.91 -31.28
N ASN A 852 -43.94 19.88 -31.16
CA ASN A 852 -42.80 20.06 -32.05
C ASN A 852 -41.48 19.62 -31.42
N GLN A 853 -41.49 18.73 -30.40
CA GLN A 853 -40.29 18.22 -29.73
C GLN A 853 -40.36 16.68 -29.58
N GLY A 854 -39.24 16.01 -29.86
CA GLY A 854 -39.04 14.58 -29.59
C GLY A 854 -38.46 14.36 -28.18
N VAL A 855 -38.22 13.10 -27.84
CA VAL A 855 -37.64 12.65 -26.56
C VAL A 855 -36.29 12.03 -26.83
N GLU A 856 -35.26 12.55 -26.18
CA GLU A 856 -33.92 11.98 -26.15
C GLU A 856 -33.78 11.06 -24.94
N LEU A 857 -33.30 9.84 -25.17
CA LEU A 857 -33.00 8.83 -24.17
C LEU A 857 -31.49 8.53 -24.16
N ARG A 858 -30.89 8.54 -22.98
CA ARG A 858 -29.46 8.25 -22.78
C ARG A 858 -29.24 7.38 -21.55
N PHE A 859 -28.66 6.20 -21.73
CA PHE A 859 -28.23 5.37 -20.60
C PHE A 859 -26.89 5.88 -20.06
N THR A 860 -26.80 6.04 -18.74
CA THR A 860 -25.55 6.44 -18.05
C THR A 860 -24.87 5.25 -17.38
N GLN A 861 -25.65 4.24 -17.00
CA GLN A 861 -25.19 2.94 -16.50
C GLN A 861 -26.09 1.86 -17.09
N PHE A 862 -25.52 0.70 -17.45
CA PHE A 862 -26.27 -0.40 -18.03
C PHE A 862 -25.60 -1.74 -17.70
N ALA A 863 -26.28 -2.61 -16.97
CA ALA A 863 -25.81 -3.94 -16.61
C ALA A 863 -27.01 -4.86 -16.43
N VAL A 864 -27.43 -5.51 -17.51
CA VAL A 864 -28.57 -6.44 -17.61
C VAL A 864 -28.03 -7.82 -18.01
N GLU A 865 -28.69 -8.92 -17.64
CA GLU A 865 -28.23 -10.28 -18.01
C GLU A 865 -27.90 -10.37 -19.51
N MET A 866 -26.82 -11.07 -19.84
CA MET A 866 -26.38 -11.20 -21.22
C MET A 866 -27.01 -12.42 -21.88
N GLY A 867 -27.85 -12.18 -22.90
CA GLY A 867 -28.39 -13.20 -23.81
C GLY A 867 -27.85 -13.06 -25.23
N THR A 868 -27.82 -14.14 -26.00
CA THR A 868 -27.28 -14.13 -27.37
C THR A 868 -28.12 -13.31 -28.36
N SER A 869 -29.41 -13.20 -28.06
CA SER A 869 -30.43 -12.40 -28.72
C SER A 869 -31.21 -11.53 -27.72
N CYS A 870 -30.66 -11.33 -26.52
CA CYS A 870 -31.35 -10.70 -25.39
C CYS A 870 -32.67 -11.40 -25.02
N GLU A 871 -32.67 -12.73 -25.04
CA GLU A 871 -33.80 -13.62 -24.76
C GLU A 871 -34.14 -13.78 -23.27
N TYR A 872 -33.18 -13.50 -22.39
CA TYR A 872 -33.34 -13.52 -20.94
C TYR A 872 -33.84 -12.14 -20.49
N ASP A 873 -32.99 -11.36 -19.82
CA ASP A 873 -33.31 -9.98 -19.44
C ASP A 873 -32.99 -8.98 -20.55
N TYR A 874 -33.90 -8.03 -20.79
CA TYR A 874 -33.69 -7.03 -21.83
C TYR A 874 -34.45 -5.73 -21.61
N VAL A 875 -33.92 -4.66 -22.20
CA VAL A 875 -34.58 -3.36 -22.36
C VAL A 875 -34.92 -3.13 -23.83
N ALA A 876 -36.20 -2.96 -24.16
CA ALA A 876 -36.69 -2.61 -25.49
C ALA A 876 -37.16 -1.16 -25.55
N ILE A 877 -36.87 -0.48 -26.67
CA ILE A 877 -37.24 0.93 -26.90
C ILE A 877 -38.08 1.03 -28.17
N TYR A 878 -39.18 1.76 -28.12
CA TYR A 878 -40.12 1.95 -29.23
C TYR A 878 -40.37 3.45 -29.49
N ASP A 879 -40.28 3.85 -30.76
CA ASP A 879 -40.58 5.22 -31.21
C ASP A 879 -42.07 5.35 -31.54
N GLY A 880 -42.87 5.89 -30.63
CA GLY A 880 -44.31 6.07 -30.76
C GLY A 880 -45.11 5.49 -29.59
N SER A 881 -46.41 5.81 -29.56
CA SER A 881 -47.30 5.45 -28.45
C SER A 881 -47.76 3.98 -28.43
N VAL A 882 -47.47 3.21 -29.49
CA VAL A 882 -47.88 1.79 -29.61
C VAL A 882 -46.64 0.94 -29.83
N ALA A 883 -46.34 0.00 -28.94
CA ALA A 883 -45.19 -0.91 -29.09
C ALA A 883 -45.48 -1.98 -30.14
N THR A 884 -44.87 -1.86 -31.32
CA THR A 884 -44.96 -2.84 -32.42
C THR A 884 -43.56 -3.12 -32.97
N GLU A 885 -43.35 -4.25 -33.64
CA GLU A 885 -42.05 -4.55 -34.27
C GLU A 885 -41.64 -3.52 -35.34
N ASN A 886 -42.60 -2.81 -35.96
CA ASN A 886 -42.31 -1.80 -36.98
C ASN A 886 -41.74 -0.49 -36.42
N ASN A 887 -41.96 -0.21 -35.13
CA ASN A 887 -41.47 1.00 -34.47
C ASN A 887 -40.55 0.71 -33.28
N LYS A 888 -40.10 -0.55 -33.14
CA LYS A 888 -39.07 -0.95 -32.21
C LYS A 888 -37.72 -0.43 -32.70
N PHE A 889 -37.09 0.42 -31.90
CA PHE A 889 -35.75 0.93 -32.17
C PHE A 889 -34.68 -0.15 -31.92
N GLY A 890 -34.83 -0.89 -30.83
CA GLY A 890 -33.90 -1.96 -30.47
C GLY A 890 -34.24 -2.63 -29.15
N GLN A 891 -33.60 -3.78 -28.93
CA GLN A 891 -33.63 -4.56 -27.70
C GLN A 891 -32.20 -4.76 -27.22
N PHE A 892 -31.94 -4.46 -25.94
CA PHE A 892 -30.60 -4.32 -25.38
C PHE A 892 -30.46 -5.13 -24.09
N CYS A 893 -29.30 -5.76 -23.90
CA CYS A 893 -28.96 -6.57 -22.74
C CYS A 893 -27.42 -6.60 -22.56
N GLY A 894 -26.89 -7.14 -21.46
CA GLY A 894 -25.46 -7.12 -21.14
C GLY A 894 -25.01 -5.86 -20.38
N ASP A 895 -23.70 -5.59 -20.38
CA ASP A 895 -23.04 -4.49 -19.65
C ASP A 895 -22.59 -3.32 -20.54
N LYS A 896 -22.89 -3.39 -21.84
CA LYS A 896 -22.59 -2.34 -22.80
C LYS A 896 -23.70 -1.30 -22.83
N ILE A 897 -23.34 -0.04 -22.58
CA ILE A 897 -24.27 1.09 -22.61
C ILE A 897 -24.93 1.23 -24.01
N PRO A 898 -26.28 1.19 -24.10
CA PRO A 898 -27.00 1.36 -25.36
C PRO A 898 -26.78 2.76 -25.97
N PRO A 899 -26.87 2.89 -27.31
CA PRO A 899 -26.68 4.18 -27.98
C PRO A 899 -27.78 5.18 -27.60
N VAL A 900 -27.45 6.47 -27.69
CA VAL A 900 -28.42 7.55 -27.47
C VAL A 900 -29.52 7.47 -28.52
N PHE A 901 -30.76 7.48 -28.06
CA PHE A 901 -31.94 7.42 -28.92
C PHE A 901 -32.63 8.79 -28.91
N VAL A 902 -32.97 9.32 -30.09
CA VAL A 902 -33.76 10.54 -30.23
C VAL A 902 -35.01 10.19 -31.02
N SER A 903 -36.18 10.33 -30.39
CA SER A 903 -37.44 9.95 -31.00
C SER A 903 -37.84 10.90 -32.13
N THR A 904 -38.42 10.33 -33.16
CA THR A 904 -39.07 11.08 -34.24
C THR A 904 -40.51 11.44 -33.89
N SER A 905 -41.12 10.68 -32.98
CA SER A 905 -42.46 10.93 -32.45
C SER A 905 -42.41 11.68 -31.11
N GLN A 906 -43.57 12.17 -30.66
CA GLN A 906 -43.74 12.87 -29.38
C GLN A 906 -43.66 11.92 -28.17
N VAL A 907 -43.77 10.59 -28.38
CA VAL A 907 -43.93 9.59 -27.33
C VAL A 907 -42.94 8.44 -27.54
N VAL A 908 -42.27 8.03 -26.46
CA VAL A 908 -41.37 6.88 -26.47
C VAL A 908 -41.81 5.88 -25.43
N VAL A 909 -41.83 4.61 -25.80
CA VAL A 909 -42.09 3.51 -24.86
C VAL A 909 -40.79 2.77 -24.58
N VAL A 910 -40.47 2.58 -23.31
CA VAL A 910 -39.34 1.77 -22.83
C VAL A 910 -39.89 0.59 -22.03
N GLU A 911 -39.51 -0.62 -22.40
CA GLU A 911 -39.92 -1.86 -21.73
C GLU A 911 -38.69 -2.57 -21.18
N PHE A 912 -38.70 -2.94 -19.89
CA PHE A 912 -37.66 -3.74 -19.26
C PHE A 912 -38.28 -5.04 -18.74
N VAL A 913 -37.85 -6.16 -19.29
CA VAL A 913 -38.37 -7.49 -18.98
C VAL A 913 -37.23 -8.34 -18.43
N THR A 914 -37.48 -9.01 -17.30
CA THR A 914 -36.53 -9.95 -16.70
C THR A 914 -37.13 -11.35 -16.56
N ASP A 915 -36.28 -12.37 -16.62
CA ASP A 915 -36.66 -13.77 -16.49
C ASP A 915 -36.58 -14.25 -15.03
N ASP A 916 -36.58 -15.56 -14.77
CA ASP A 916 -36.52 -16.13 -13.42
C ASP A 916 -35.11 -16.46 -12.91
N SER A 917 -34.10 -16.02 -13.66
CA SER A 917 -32.68 -16.29 -13.45
C SER A 917 -31.85 -14.99 -13.44
N VAL A 918 -30.54 -15.13 -13.50
CA VAL A 918 -29.45 -14.17 -13.16
C VAL A 918 -29.80 -12.67 -13.05
N GLU A 919 -29.65 -12.09 -11.86
CA GLU A 919 -29.81 -10.65 -11.66
C GLU A 919 -28.48 -9.88 -11.77
N GLN A 920 -28.53 -8.65 -12.30
CA GLN A 920 -27.40 -7.71 -12.41
C GLN A 920 -27.73 -6.35 -11.79
N LYS A 921 -26.79 -5.39 -11.87
CA LYS A 921 -26.97 -4.06 -11.27
C LYS A 921 -28.12 -3.26 -11.90
N GLY A 922 -28.49 -3.56 -13.14
CA GLY A 922 -29.52 -2.86 -13.90
C GLY A 922 -29.00 -1.60 -14.59
N PHE A 923 -29.88 -0.65 -14.89
CA PHE A 923 -29.54 0.56 -15.63
C PHE A 923 -30.06 1.84 -14.99
N VAL A 924 -29.43 2.96 -15.39
CA VAL A 924 -29.92 4.33 -15.19
C VAL A 924 -30.11 4.96 -16.57
N LEU A 925 -31.32 5.45 -16.81
CA LEU A 925 -31.75 6.04 -18.07
C LEU A 925 -32.15 7.50 -17.84
N GLU A 926 -31.49 8.39 -18.55
CA GLU A 926 -31.83 9.81 -18.62
C GLU A 926 -32.78 10.07 -19.78
N TYR A 927 -33.80 10.90 -19.57
CA TYR A 927 -34.71 11.35 -20.62
C TYR A 927 -34.90 12.87 -20.61
N ARG A 928 -35.03 13.49 -21.78
CA ARG A 928 -35.37 14.92 -21.91
C ARG A 928 -36.07 15.22 -23.23
N ALA A 929 -36.79 16.34 -23.28
CA ALA A 929 -37.38 16.86 -24.50
C ALA A 929 -36.31 17.56 -25.36
N THR A 930 -36.28 17.25 -26.65
CA THR A 930 -35.32 17.80 -27.61
C THR A 930 -36.00 18.23 -28.91
N ALA A 931 -35.39 19.14 -29.66
CA ALA A 931 -35.92 19.54 -30.97
C ALA A 931 -35.87 18.35 -31.95
N PRO A 932 -36.92 18.08 -32.74
CA PRO A 932 -36.92 16.98 -33.70
C PRO A 932 -35.85 17.30 -34.74
N SER A 933 -34.95 16.35 -34.97
CA SER A 933 -33.90 16.51 -35.97
C SER A 933 -34.53 16.69 -37.36
N GLY A 934 -34.49 17.92 -37.86
CA GLY A 934 -34.99 18.32 -39.18
C GLY A 934 -34.16 17.83 -40.36
N GLN A 935 -33.49 16.67 -40.27
CA GLN A 935 -32.88 16.02 -41.42
C GLN A 935 -33.84 14.98 -41.99
N ARG A 936 -34.47 15.33 -43.12
CA ARG A 936 -34.90 14.33 -44.11
C ARG A 936 -33.64 13.56 -44.54
N ASN A 937 -33.33 12.46 -43.86
CA ASN A 937 -32.53 11.40 -44.44
C ASN A 937 -33.36 10.72 -45.53
N ARG A 938 -33.41 11.37 -46.70
CA ARG A 938 -33.50 10.65 -47.98
C ARG A 938 -32.16 9.97 -48.21
N PHE A 939 -31.90 8.92 -47.44
CA PHE A 939 -31.00 7.85 -47.81
C PHE A 939 -31.83 6.57 -47.84
N SER A 940 -31.89 5.98 -49.03
CA SER A 940 -32.74 4.85 -49.39
C SER A 940 -32.65 3.70 -48.38
N PRO A 941 -33.77 3.02 -48.03
CA PRO A 941 -33.79 1.89 -47.08
C PRO A 941 -33.08 0.60 -47.56
N TYR A 942 -32.37 0.63 -48.68
CA TYR A 942 -31.80 -0.57 -49.32
C TYR A 942 -30.29 -0.74 -49.15
N THR A 943 -29.57 0.15 -48.47
CA THR A 943 -28.10 0.09 -48.39
C THR A 943 -27.49 0.18 -46.99
N HIS A 944 -28.28 0.22 -45.91
CA HIS A 944 -27.73 0.05 -44.54
C HIS A 944 -28.21 -1.21 -43.81
N ASN A 945 -29.20 -1.91 -44.36
CA ASN A 945 -29.75 -3.13 -43.76
C ASN A 945 -28.90 -4.40 -44.01
N ARG A 946 -27.74 -4.29 -44.67
CA ARG A 946 -26.77 -5.39 -44.80
C ARG A 946 -25.56 -5.28 -43.89
N MET A 947 -25.27 -4.09 -43.35
CA MET A 947 -24.09 -3.88 -42.50
C MET A 947 -24.43 -4.06 -41.02
N PHE A 948 -25.66 -3.72 -40.60
CA PHE A 948 -26.13 -3.93 -39.22
C PHE A 948 -26.72 -5.33 -38.95
N GLN A 949 -27.18 -6.06 -39.98
CA GLN A 949 -27.54 -7.48 -39.83
C GLN A 949 -26.33 -8.42 -39.72
N MET A 950 -25.10 -7.97 -40.05
CA MET A 950 -23.88 -8.77 -39.91
C MET A 950 -23.26 -8.70 -38.51
N ILE A 951 -23.64 -7.72 -37.67
CA ILE A 951 -23.00 -7.47 -36.38
C ILE A 951 -23.80 -8.07 -35.20
N GLN A 952 -25.03 -8.56 -35.44
CA GLN A 952 -25.82 -9.30 -34.44
C GLN A 952 -25.63 -10.83 -34.47
N GLY A 953 -24.80 -11.36 -35.36
CA GLY A 953 -24.21 -12.68 -35.16
C GLY A 953 -22.83 -12.47 -34.57
N GLY A 954 -22.63 -12.80 -33.29
CA GLY A 954 -21.32 -12.67 -32.65
C GLY A 954 -20.20 -13.19 -33.54
N TRP A 955 -18.99 -12.64 -33.38
CA TRP A 955 -17.78 -13.28 -33.87
C TRP A 955 -17.50 -14.57 -33.09
N ASN A 956 -18.45 -15.51 -33.11
CA ASN A 956 -18.31 -16.87 -32.63
C ASN A 956 -17.73 -17.79 -33.72
N ASP A 957 -17.38 -17.25 -34.90
CA ASP A 957 -16.74 -18.01 -35.98
C ASP A 957 -15.58 -17.26 -36.63
N GLY A 958 -14.41 -17.25 -35.97
CA GLY A 958 -13.15 -16.74 -36.52
C GLY A 958 -12.66 -17.53 -37.76
N ALA A 959 -13.23 -18.69 -38.06
CA ALA A 959 -12.79 -19.53 -39.17
C ALA A 959 -13.12 -18.94 -40.55
N SER A 960 -14.11 -18.05 -40.66
CA SER A 960 -14.65 -17.59 -41.95
C SER A 960 -14.63 -16.07 -42.15
N TRP A 961 -13.74 -15.35 -41.46
CA TRP A 961 -13.82 -13.90 -41.40
C TRP A 961 -13.49 -13.15 -42.69
N MET A 962 -12.53 -13.62 -43.49
CA MET A 962 -12.20 -12.97 -44.74
C MET A 962 -13.39 -13.06 -45.69
N SER A 963 -14.13 -14.18 -45.67
CA SER A 963 -15.36 -14.40 -46.44
C SER A 963 -16.48 -13.39 -46.15
N ARG A 964 -16.46 -12.81 -44.94
CA ARG A 964 -17.45 -11.84 -44.46
C ARG A 964 -17.04 -10.38 -44.67
N LEU A 965 -15.81 -10.12 -45.14
CA LEU A 965 -15.36 -8.75 -45.42
C LEU A 965 -16.23 -8.09 -46.51
N PRO A 966 -16.54 -6.78 -46.37
CA PRO A 966 -17.35 -6.07 -47.35
C PRO A 966 -16.57 -5.89 -48.68
N PRO A 967 -17.28 -5.75 -49.82
CA PRO A 967 -16.64 -5.56 -51.13
C PRO A 967 -15.66 -4.38 -51.21
N THR A 968 -15.90 -3.33 -50.41
CA THR A 968 -15.03 -2.15 -50.29
C THR A 968 -13.68 -2.44 -49.63
N VAL A 969 -13.57 -3.57 -48.94
CA VAL A 969 -12.36 -4.05 -48.28
C VAL A 969 -11.73 -5.19 -49.09
N THR A 970 -12.52 -6.14 -49.62
CA THR A 970 -11.99 -7.28 -50.40
C THR A 970 -11.31 -6.88 -51.71
N SER A 971 -11.68 -5.70 -52.25
CA SER A 971 -11.06 -5.10 -53.44
C SER A 971 -9.80 -4.29 -53.14
N ARG A 972 -9.45 -4.08 -51.86
CA ARG A 972 -8.17 -3.46 -51.47
C ARG A 972 -7.03 -4.46 -51.70
N SER A 973 -5.83 -3.95 -51.93
CA SER A 973 -4.62 -4.78 -51.97
C SER A 973 -4.51 -5.59 -50.67
N ILE A 974 -4.05 -6.84 -50.75
CA ILE A 974 -3.72 -7.70 -49.62
C ILE A 974 -2.74 -7.01 -48.66
N ARG A 975 -1.99 -6.01 -49.13
CA ARG A 975 -1.10 -5.21 -48.30
C ARG A 975 -1.85 -4.33 -47.29
N ASP A 976 -3.06 -3.91 -47.63
CA ASP A 976 -3.85 -2.99 -46.82
C ASP A 976 -4.87 -3.74 -45.95
N ILE A 977 -4.98 -5.07 -46.12
CA ILE A 977 -5.74 -5.97 -45.25
C ILE A 977 -4.97 -6.24 -43.96
N LYS A 978 -5.67 -6.19 -42.83
CA LYS A 978 -5.12 -6.41 -41.49
C LYS A 978 -5.28 -7.88 -41.13
N ILE A 979 -4.16 -8.58 -41.01
CA ILE A 979 -4.09 -10.03 -40.90
C ILE A 979 -3.50 -10.40 -39.53
N PRO A 980 -4.25 -11.08 -38.65
CA PRO A 980 -3.70 -11.64 -37.43
C PRO A 980 -2.83 -12.85 -37.75
N GLY A 981 -1.64 -12.88 -37.16
CA GLY A 981 -0.65 -13.95 -37.30
C GLY A 981 -0.15 -14.46 -35.95
N SER A 982 0.48 -15.63 -35.96
CA SER A 982 1.15 -16.21 -34.79
C SER A 982 2.66 -16.34 -35.01
N HIS A 983 3.43 -16.08 -33.95
CA HIS A 983 4.88 -16.25 -33.94
C HIS A 983 5.26 -17.68 -33.54
N ASP A 984 6.25 -18.26 -34.23
CA ASP A 984 6.68 -19.65 -34.06
C ASP A 984 5.49 -20.61 -33.96
N SER A 985 4.56 -20.50 -34.91
CA SER A 985 3.16 -20.97 -34.84
C SER A 985 3.01 -22.45 -34.47
N ALA A 986 4.00 -23.27 -34.83
CA ALA A 986 3.99 -24.71 -34.58
C ALA A 986 4.72 -25.15 -33.30
N ALA A 987 5.18 -24.21 -32.46
CA ALA A 987 5.84 -24.50 -31.20
C ALA A 987 4.85 -24.71 -30.02
N PHE A 988 3.66 -25.26 -30.29
CA PHE A 988 2.70 -25.70 -29.27
C PHE A 988 3.04 -27.08 -28.68
N GLU A 989 3.76 -27.91 -29.45
CA GLU A 989 4.18 -29.24 -29.00
C GLU A 989 5.65 -29.53 -29.34
N LEU A 990 6.48 -29.50 -28.29
CA LEU A 990 7.93 -29.74 -28.36
C LEU A 990 8.34 -30.97 -27.57
N PHE A 991 9.20 -31.80 -28.17
CA PHE A 991 9.59 -33.11 -27.68
C PHE A 991 10.88 -33.06 -26.83
N ILE A 992 10.76 -33.41 -25.53
CA ILE A 992 11.89 -33.38 -24.58
C ILE A 992 12.87 -34.55 -24.74
N ASN A 993 12.45 -35.62 -25.40
CA ASN A 993 13.25 -36.84 -25.63
C ASN A 993 14.23 -36.67 -26.81
N MET A 994 14.02 -35.70 -27.68
CA MET A 994 14.93 -35.37 -28.78
C MET A 994 16.02 -34.38 -28.32
N LYS A 995 17.19 -34.39 -28.97
CA LYS A 995 18.25 -33.39 -28.70
C LYS A 995 17.79 -32.00 -29.14
N CYS A 996 18.31 -30.96 -28.50
CA CYS A 996 18.11 -29.58 -28.91
C CYS A 996 18.56 -29.38 -30.36
N ALA A 997 17.76 -28.63 -31.11
CA ALA A 997 18.04 -28.32 -32.49
C ALA A 997 19.07 -27.18 -32.61
N LYS A 998 19.56 -26.95 -33.82
CA LYS A 998 20.65 -25.98 -34.11
C LYS A 998 20.16 -24.56 -34.37
N ASP A 999 18.94 -24.22 -33.96
CA ASP A 999 18.28 -22.93 -34.17
C ASP A 999 18.58 -21.90 -33.06
N ASN A 1000 19.35 -22.28 -32.03
CA ASN A 1000 19.69 -21.45 -30.87
C ASN A 1000 21.19 -21.51 -30.52
N SER A 1001 21.67 -20.73 -29.54
CA SER A 1001 23.09 -20.62 -29.19
C SER A 1001 23.74 -21.94 -28.74
N SER A 1002 25.05 -22.08 -28.99
CA SER A 1002 25.84 -23.26 -28.62
C SER A 1002 25.77 -23.59 -27.12
N ALA A 1003 25.59 -22.58 -26.26
CA ALA A 1003 25.44 -22.74 -24.81
C ALA A 1003 24.12 -23.43 -24.43
N VAL A 1004 22.99 -23.02 -25.02
CA VAL A 1004 21.68 -23.64 -24.78
C VAL A 1004 21.66 -25.06 -25.33
N GLN A 1005 22.28 -25.28 -26.51
CA GLN A 1005 22.45 -26.62 -27.07
C GLN A 1005 23.31 -27.53 -26.18
N PHE A 1006 24.42 -27.01 -25.62
CA PHE A 1006 25.28 -27.78 -24.72
C PHE A 1006 24.54 -28.20 -23.45
N ILE A 1007 23.82 -27.28 -22.81
CA ILE A 1007 23.06 -27.56 -21.59
C ILE A 1007 21.93 -28.55 -21.87
N GLY A 1008 21.12 -28.27 -22.89
CA GLY A 1008 20.00 -29.11 -23.27
C GLY A 1008 20.43 -30.52 -23.68
N ASN A 1009 21.54 -30.67 -24.41
CA ASN A 1009 22.00 -31.97 -24.88
C ASN A 1009 22.71 -32.81 -23.82
N ASN A 1010 23.48 -32.19 -22.92
CA ASN A 1010 24.28 -32.89 -21.91
C ASN A 1010 23.59 -33.03 -20.54
N ILE A 1011 22.51 -32.28 -20.27
CA ILE A 1011 21.78 -32.32 -18.99
C ILE A 1011 20.30 -32.63 -19.27
N PRO A 1012 19.89 -33.91 -19.36
CA PRO A 1012 18.52 -34.29 -19.76
C PRO A 1012 17.38 -33.65 -18.93
N PRO A 1013 17.49 -33.45 -17.59
CA PRO A 1013 16.45 -32.76 -16.83
C PRO A 1013 16.23 -31.30 -17.24
N SER A 1014 17.25 -30.63 -17.80
CA SER A 1014 17.16 -29.23 -18.22
C SER A 1014 16.18 -29.02 -19.38
N ARG A 1015 15.99 -30.03 -20.24
CA ARG A 1015 15.06 -29.98 -21.39
C ARG A 1015 13.61 -29.71 -20.98
N ARG A 1016 13.19 -30.13 -19.78
CA ARG A 1016 11.85 -29.81 -19.25
C ARG A 1016 11.67 -28.34 -18.95
N ILE A 1017 12.74 -27.66 -18.55
CA ILE A 1017 12.74 -26.22 -18.28
C ILE A 1017 12.80 -25.47 -19.61
N ILE A 1018 13.72 -25.86 -20.49
CA ILE A 1018 13.84 -25.31 -21.85
C ILE A 1018 12.49 -25.38 -22.58
N ARG A 1019 11.79 -26.53 -22.54
CA ARG A 1019 10.47 -26.68 -23.16
C ARG A 1019 9.46 -25.62 -22.69
N ARG A 1020 9.43 -25.27 -21.40
CA ARG A 1020 8.49 -24.24 -20.87
C ARG A 1020 8.80 -22.82 -21.33
N TRP A 1021 10.04 -22.59 -21.77
CA TRP A 1021 10.50 -21.31 -22.29
C TRP A 1021 10.54 -21.27 -23.82
N ALA A 1022 10.33 -22.41 -24.47
CA ALA A 1022 10.29 -22.56 -25.92
C ALA A 1022 8.87 -22.77 -26.48
N ILE A 1023 7.86 -23.01 -25.65
CA ILE A 1023 6.47 -23.02 -26.13
C ILE A 1023 6.00 -21.58 -26.33
N THR A 1024 5.51 -21.26 -27.52
CA THR A 1024 4.98 -19.92 -27.89
C THR A 1024 3.46 -19.93 -28.13
N GLN A 1025 2.84 -21.09 -28.35
CA GLN A 1025 1.40 -21.23 -28.56
C GLN A 1025 0.84 -22.39 -27.72
N HIS A 1026 -0.41 -22.30 -27.24
CA HIS A 1026 -1.10 -23.45 -26.64
C HIS A 1026 -2.00 -24.17 -27.65
N LEU A 1027 -2.48 -23.45 -28.65
CA LEU A 1027 -3.42 -23.92 -29.65
C LEU A 1027 -2.70 -24.70 -30.77
N THR A 1028 -3.39 -25.72 -31.32
CA THR A 1028 -2.93 -26.39 -32.55
C THR A 1028 -3.07 -25.47 -33.76
N ILE A 1029 -2.45 -25.82 -34.89
CA ILE A 1029 -2.57 -25.00 -36.12
C ILE A 1029 -4.02 -24.85 -36.58
N LYS A 1030 -4.81 -25.93 -36.53
CA LYS A 1030 -6.24 -25.86 -36.91
C LYS A 1030 -7.01 -24.93 -35.97
N ASP A 1031 -6.75 -24.99 -34.67
CA ASP A 1031 -7.41 -24.13 -33.67
C ASP A 1031 -6.99 -22.66 -33.81
N GLN A 1032 -5.71 -22.39 -34.11
CA GLN A 1032 -5.25 -21.02 -34.41
C GLN A 1032 -5.96 -20.45 -35.64
N LEU A 1033 -6.12 -21.25 -36.71
CA LEU A 1033 -6.85 -20.83 -37.91
C LEU A 1033 -8.35 -20.62 -37.60
N ASN A 1034 -8.99 -21.49 -36.81
CA ASN A 1034 -10.38 -21.32 -36.40
C ASN A 1034 -10.60 -20.08 -35.52
N LEU A 1035 -9.59 -19.68 -34.74
CA LEU A 1035 -9.62 -18.45 -33.96
C LEU A 1035 -9.52 -17.18 -34.84
N GLY A 1036 -9.00 -17.29 -36.06
CA GLY A 1036 -8.92 -16.17 -37.01
C GLY A 1036 -7.52 -15.91 -37.58
N ILE A 1037 -6.49 -16.62 -37.13
CA ILE A 1037 -5.12 -16.48 -37.64
C ILE A 1037 -5.07 -16.82 -39.14
N ARG A 1038 -4.36 -16.01 -39.94
CA ARG A 1038 -4.12 -16.28 -41.37
C ARG A 1038 -2.66 -16.13 -41.80
N TYR A 1039 -1.78 -15.75 -40.88
CA TYR A 1039 -0.33 -15.73 -41.09
C TYR A 1039 0.36 -16.66 -40.09
N LEU A 1040 1.12 -17.64 -40.59
CA LEU A 1040 1.85 -18.60 -39.77
C LEU A 1040 3.35 -18.47 -40.01
N ASP A 1041 4.07 -18.01 -38.97
CA ASP A 1041 5.53 -18.03 -38.92
C ASP A 1041 6.03 -19.43 -38.51
N LEU A 1042 6.77 -20.10 -39.39
CA LEU A 1042 7.16 -21.50 -39.27
C LEU A 1042 8.69 -21.65 -39.35
N ARG A 1043 9.26 -22.28 -38.32
CA ARG A 1043 10.67 -22.70 -38.31
C ARG A 1043 10.81 -24.19 -38.58
N VAL A 1044 11.64 -24.55 -39.55
CA VAL A 1044 11.82 -25.92 -40.00
C VAL A 1044 13.28 -26.34 -39.85
N SER A 1045 13.51 -27.55 -39.33
CA SER A 1045 14.85 -28.12 -39.34
C SER A 1045 14.86 -29.58 -39.79
N ARG A 1046 15.94 -29.96 -40.46
CA ARG A 1046 16.22 -31.35 -40.81
C ARG A 1046 16.51 -32.16 -39.53
N SER A 1047 15.70 -33.17 -39.27
CA SER A 1047 15.90 -34.08 -38.14
C SER A 1047 17.00 -35.10 -38.45
N THR A 1048 17.98 -35.23 -37.55
CA THR A 1048 18.99 -36.30 -37.59
C THR A 1048 18.59 -37.55 -36.79
N HIS A 1049 17.45 -37.51 -36.10
CA HIS A 1049 17.02 -38.58 -35.19
C HIS A 1049 16.18 -39.66 -35.87
N ASP A 1050 15.44 -39.31 -36.91
CA ASP A 1050 14.53 -40.21 -37.62
C ASP A 1050 14.67 -39.99 -39.14
N PRO A 1051 15.30 -40.92 -39.87
CA PRO A 1051 15.47 -40.82 -41.32
C PRO A 1051 14.14 -40.81 -42.09
N ASN A 1052 13.07 -41.39 -41.52
CA ASN A 1052 11.76 -41.48 -42.17
C ASN A 1052 10.95 -40.19 -42.05
N VAL A 1053 11.30 -39.31 -41.11
CA VAL A 1053 10.67 -38.00 -40.92
C VAL A 1053 11.73 -36.91 -41.02
N PRO A 1054 12.16 -36.57 -42.25
CA PRO A 1054 13.33 -35.74 -42.47
C PRO A 1054 13.14 -34.30 -41.99
N TYR A 1055 11.91 -33.76 -42.00
CA TYR A 1055 11.64 -32.35 -41.67
C TYR A 1055 10.66 -32.22 -40.51
N ARG A 1056 11.06 -31.45 -39.49
CA ARG A 1056 10.26 -31.20 -38.30
C ARG A 1056 10.25 -29.71 -37.96
N MET A 1057 9.17 -29.31 -37.31
CA MET A 1057 9.06 -27.99 -36.70
C MET A 1057 10.07 -27.86 -35.57
N VAL A 1058 10.58 -26.65 -35.35
CA VAL A 1058 11.61 -26.41 -34.35
C VAL A 1058 11.39 -25.10 -33.61
N HIS A 1059 11.60 -25.10 -32.30
CA HIS A 1059 11.92 -23.90 -31.55
C HIS A 1059 12.72 -24.32 -30.30
N THR A 1060 14.04 -24.25 -30.38
CA THR A 1060 15.05 -24.82 -29.47
C THR A 1060 15.02 -26.36 -29.32
N LEU A 1061 13.83 -26.97 -29.37
CA LEU A 1061 13.56 -28.41 -29.37
C LEU A 1061 12.79 -28.78 -30.65
N PHE A 1062 12.86 -30.05 -31.05
CA PHE A 1062 12.07 -30.56 -32.17
C PHE A 1062 10.62 -30.75 -31.78
N GLY A 1063 9.71 -30.40 -32.68
CA GLY A 1063 8.27 -30.60 -32.56
C GLY A 1063 7.72 -31.57 -33.61
N ARG A 1064 6.46 -31.34 -33.97
CA ARG A 1064 5.70 -32.14 -34.94
C ARG A 1064 6.37 -32.17 -36.34
N PRO A 1065 6.16 -33.24 -37.12
CA PRO A 1065 6.59 -33.29 -38.52
C PRO A 1065 5.98 -32.17 -39.36
N LEU A 1066 6.71 -31.68 -40.36
CA LEU A 1066 6.23 -30.60 -41.25
C LEU A 1066 4.95 -31.00 -42.01
N GLU A 1067 4.86 -32.27 -42.45
CA GLU A 1067 3.69 -32.78 -43.18
C GLU A 1067 2.39 -32.63 -42.38
N HIS A 1068 2.40 -32.90 -41.07
CA HIS A 1068 1.22 -32.74 -40.21
C HIS A 1068 0.74 -31.28 -40.11
N ILE A 1069 1.68 -30.32 -40.16
CA ILE A 1069 1.34 -28.90 -40.17
C ILE A 1069 0.64 -28.55 -41.48
N PHE A 1070 1.18 -29.01 -42.60
CA PHE A 1070 0.57 -28.79 -43.92
C PHE A 1070 -0.79 -29.47 -44.05
N GLU A 1071 -0.97 -30.68 -43.53
CA GLU A 1071 -2.26 -31.37 -43.49
C GLU A 1071 -3.29 -30.59 -42.68
N SER A 1072 -2.92 -30.05 -41.51
CA SER A 1072 -3.82 -29.25 -40.67
C SER A 1072 -4.28 -27.96 -41.38
N VAL A 1073 -3.37 -27.29 -42.10
CA VAL A 1073 -3.72 -26.11 -42.92
C VAL A 1073 -4.60 -26.52 -44.10
N LYS A 1074 -4.31 -27.65 -44.75
CA LYS A 1074 -5.10 -28.14 -45.88
C LYS A 1074 -6.54 -28.45 -45.46
N GLU A 1075 -6.70 -29.13 -44.33
CA GLU A 1075 -8.01 -29.46 -43.75
C GLU A 1075 -8.84 -28.19 -43.51
N PHE A 1076 -8.23 -27.17 -42.89
CA PHE A 1076 -8.89 -25.87 -42.70
C PHE A 1076 -9.30 -25.20 -44.03
N LEU A 1077 -8.41 -25.20 -45.04
CA LEU A 1077 -8.68 -24.59 -46.35
C LEU A 1077 -9.71 -25.36 -47.17
N ASP A 1078 -9.85 -26.68 -46.95
CA ASP A 1078 -10.90 -27.50 -47.57
C ASP A 1078 -12.27 -27.18 -46.96
N GLU A 1079 -12.32 -26.93 -45.65
CA GLU A 1079 -13.53 -26.53 -44.92
C GLU A 1079 -13.93 -25.07 -45.23
N ASN A 1080 -12.95 -24.20 -45.52
CA ASN A 1080 -13.14 -22.76 -45.68
C ASN A 1080 -12.66 -22.25 -47.05
N LEU A 1081 -13.46 -22.49 -48.10
CA LEU A 1081 -13.09 -22.27 -49.51
C LEU A 1081 -12.78 -20.81 -49.89
N ASN A 1082 -13.26 -19.83 -49.11
CA ASN A 1082 -13.09 -18.39 -49.40
C ASN A 1082 -12.02 -17.70 -48.53
N GLU A 1083 -11.30 -18.48 -47.73
CA GLU A 1083 -10.19 -18.04 -46.90
C GLU A 1083 -8.86 -18.40 -47.58
N PHE A 1084 -7.80 -17.64 -47.26
CA PHE A 1084 -6.44 -17.97 -47.66
C PHE A 1084 -5.48 -17.85 -46.49
N VAL A 1085 -4.40 -18.62 -46.52
CA VAL A 1085 -3.36 -18.62 -45.47
C VAL A 1085 -2.01 -18.22 -46.06
N ILE A 1086 -1.22 -17.48 -45.30
CA ILE A 1086 0.16 -17.13 -45.60
C ILE A 1086 1.08 -18.00 -44.73
N LEU A 1087 1.91 -18.82 -45.36
CA LEU A 1087 2.92 -19.63 -44.69
C LEU A 1087 4.29 -18.98 -44.87
N ASP A 1088 4.89 -18.53 -43.77
CA ASP A 1088 6.26 -18.03 -43.75
C ASP A 1088 7.21 -19.15 -43.29
N ILE A 1089 8.04 -19.64 -44.20
CA ILE A 1089 9.06 -20.68 -43.97
C ILE A 1089 10.44 -20.10 -44.27
N ASN A 1090 10.69 -18.85 -43.87
CA ASN A 1090 12.01 -18.23 -44.02
C ASN A 1090 13.05 -18.74 -43.00
N HIS A 1091 12.62 -19.46 -41.96
CA HIS A 1091 13.50 -19.92 -40.88
C HIS A 1091 13.84 -21.40 -41.03
N ILE A 1092 14.85 -21.69 -41.84
CA ILE A 1092 15.26 -23.05 -42.19
C ILE A 1092 16.64 -23.38 -41.61
N TYR A 1093 16.77 -24.52 -40.93
CA TYR A 1093 18.01 -24.91 -40.24
C TYR A 1093 18.48 -26.33 -40.59
N SER A 1094 19.79 -26.52 -40.67
CA SER A 1094 20.45 -27.84 -40.88
C SER A 1094 20.12 -28.53 -42.20
N MET A 1095 19.84 -27.78 -43.27
CA MET A 1095 19.62 -28.32 -44.62
C MET A 1095 20.92 -28.60 -45.36
N ARG A 1096 20.87 -29.47 -46.37
CA ARG A 1096 21.98 -29.89 -47.24
C ARG A 1096 21.94 -29.19 -48.60
N GLY A 1097 21.55 -27.92 -48.62
CA GLY A 1097 21.37 -27.12 -49.85
C GLY A 1097 20.05 -27.41 -50.58
N ASP A 1098 20.02 -27.12 -51.88
CA ASP A 1098 18.81 -27.08 -52.73
C ASP A 1098 17.95 -28.35 -52.67
N VAL A 1099 18.56 -29.52 -52.48
CA VAL A 1099 17.85 -30.82 -52.44
C VAL A 1099 16.80 -30.89 -51.34
N ASP A 1100 17.09 -30.35 -50.15
CA ASP A 1100 16.13 -30.38 -49.05
C ASP A 1100 15.02 -29.30 -49.25
N ILE A 1101 15.35 -28.18 -49.93
CA ILE A 1101 14.37 -27.13 -50.32
C ILE A 1101 13.40 -27.67 -51.37
N ASP A 1102 13.92 -28.27 -52.45
CA ASP A 1102 13.11 -28.93 -53.49
C ASP A 1102 12.21 -30.00 -52.87
N SER A 1103 12.72 -30.74 -51.88
CA SER A 1103 11.93 -31.72 -51.16
C SER A 1103 10.77 -31.06 -50.42
N ILE A 1104 10.96 -29.97 -49.69
CA ILE A 1104 9.89 -29.23 -49.00
C ILE A 1104 8.87 -28.69 -50.01
N ILE A 1105 9.32 -28.10 -51.13
CA ILE A 1105 8.45 -27.60 -52.22
C ILE A 1105 7.61 -28.75 -52.79
N ASN A 1106 8.20 -29.93 -53.00
CA ASN A 1106 7.47 -31.12 -53.45
C ASN A 1106 6.40 -31.56 -52.44
N HIS A 1107 6.65 -31.48 -51.12
CA HIS A 1107 5.64 -31.76 -50.10
C HIS A 1107 4.48 -30.74 -50.14
N ILE A 1108 4.80 -29.44 -50.32
CA ILE A 1108 3.79 -28.39 -50.48
C ILE A 1108 2.89 -28.69 -51.69
N HIS A 1109 3.49 -29.03 -52.84
CA HIS A 1109 2.73 -29.37 -54.04
C HIS A 1109 1.90 -30.65 -53.88
N LYS A 1110 2.46 -31.67 -53.20
CA LYS A 1110 1.76 -32.93 -52.94
C LYS A 1110 0.52 -32.73 -52.07
N ILE A 1111 0.59 -31.87 -51.06
CA ILE A 1111 -0.49 -31.67 -50.09
C ILE A 1111 -1.52 -30.64 -50.58
N PHE A 1112 -1.08 -29.46 -51.03
CA PHE A 1112 -1.98 -28.36 -51.40
C PHE A 1112 -2.34 -28.32 -52.89
N GLY A 1113 -1.49 -28.88 -53.75
CA GLY A 1113 -1.64 -28.80 -55.21
C GLY A 1113 -1.26 -27.44 -55.78
N ARG A 1114 -0.62 -27.41 -56.96
CA ARG A 1114 -0.12 -26.19 -57.62
C ARG A 1114 -1.17 -25.10 -57.87
N ARG A 1115 -2.44 -25.49 -58.04
CA ARG A 1115 -3.52 -24.54 -58.40
C ARG A 1115 -3.96 -23.66 -57.23
N ARG A 1116 -3.76 -24.08 -55.98
CA ARG A 1116 -4.12 -23.27 -54.79
C ARG A 1116 -3.09 -22.22 -54.43
N LEU A 1117 -1.86 -22.34 -54.94
CA LEU A 1117 -0.77 -21.42 -54.64
C LEU A 1117 -0.89 -20.15 -55.50
N CYS A 1118 -0.91 -18.98 -54.87
CA CYS A 1118 -0.86 -17.70 -55.56
C CYS A 1118 0.55 -17.43 -56.09
N PRO A 1119 0.74 -17.17 -57.40
CA PRO A 1119 2.04 -16.74 -57.91
C PRO A 1119 2.41 -15.33 -57.42
N PRO A 1120 3.70 -15.02 -57.26
CA PRO A 1120 4.17 -13.67 -56.92
C PRO A 1120 3.89 -12.72 -58.08
N GLN A 1121 3.18 -11.62 -57.79
CA GLN A 1121 2.85 -10.53 -58.72
C GLN A 1121 2.92 -9.21 -57.97
N GLU A 1122 2.77 -8.08 -58.67
CA GLU A 1122 2.74 -6.76 -58.02
C GLU A 1122 1.67 -6.72 -56.91
N LEU A 1123 2.05 -6.39 -55.67
CA LEU A 1123 1.15 -6.48 -54.51
C LEU A 1123 -0.12 -5.63 -54.64
N SER A 1124 -0.08 -4.56 -55.45
CA SER A 1124 -1.22 -3.71 -55.76
C SER A 1124 -2.36 -4.47 -56.46
N THR A 1125 -2.04 -5.54 -57.22
CA THR A 1125 -3.01 -6.34 -57.98
C THR A 1125 -3.57 -7.53 -57.20
N ILE A 1126 -2.87 -7.94 -56.14
CA ILE A 1126 -3.28 -9.08 -55.31
C ILE A 1126 -4.25 -8.57 -54.25
N THR A 1127 -5.54 -8.88 -54.43
CA THR A 1127 -6.65 -8.55 -53.52
C THR A 1127 -7.33 -9.82 -53.01
N VAL A 1128 -8.23 -9.72 -52.04
CA VAL A 1128 -9.00 -10.89 -51.56
C VAL A 1128 -9.91 -11.41 -52.69
N ASP A 1129 -10.49 -10.51 -53.49
CA ASP A 1129 -11.31 -10.89 -54.64
C ASP A 1129 -10.47 -11.57 -55.74
N TYR A 1130 -9.27 -11.07 -56.03
CA TYR A 1130 -8.33 -11.70 -56.96
C TYR A 1130 -7.98 -13.15 -56.54
N MET A 1131 -7.72 -13.36 -55.25
CA MET A 1131 -7.45 -14.69 -54.70
C MET A 1131 -8.64 -15.64 -54.92
N ARG A 1132 -9.87 -15.17 -54.67
CA ARG A 1132 -11.10 -15.96 -54.87
C ARG A 1132 -11.39 -16.29 -56.33
N GLU A 1133 -11.33 -15.31 -57.21
CA GLU A 1133 -11.62 -15.47 -58.65
C GLU A 1133 -10.69 -16.51 -59.29
N ASN A 1134 -9.42 -16.51 -58.88
CA ASN A 1134 -8.42 -17.46 -59.38
C ASN A 1134 -8.32 -18.75 -58.55
N LYS A 1135 -9.14 -18.90 -57.49
CA LYS A 1135 -9.15 -20.03 -56.56
C LYS A 1135 -7.80 -20.27 -55.86
N TYR A 1136 -7.07 -19.19 -55.59
CA TYR A 1136 -5.88 -19.20 -54.77
C TYR A 1136 -6.26 -19.14 -53.29
N GLN A 1137 -5.64 -20.01 -52.48
CA GLN A 1137 -5.88 -20.12 -51.04
C GLN A 1137 -4.58 -20.13 -50.22
N LEU A 1138 -3.42 -20.14 -50.86
CA LEU A 1138 -2.14 -20.26 -50.17
C LEU A 1138 -1.09 -19.31 -50.77
N ILE A 1139 -0.42 -18.55 -49.91
CA ILE A 1139 0.83 -17.84 -50.22
C ILE A 1139 1.92 -18.50 -49.38
N VAL A 1140 3.04 -18.88 -50.01
CA VAL A 1140 4.16 -19.50 -49.32
C VAL A 1140 5.42 -18.67 -49.55
N LEU A 1141 6.09 -18.30 -48.46
CA LEU A 1141 7.32 -17.50 -48.44
C LEU A 1141 8.51 -18.37 -47.99
N MET A 1142 9.66 -18.28 -48.68
CA MET A 1142 10.90 -19.00 -48.36
C MET A 1142 12.16 -18.13 -48.51
N SER A 1143 13.20 -18.44 -47.70
CA SER A 1143 14.37 -17.57 -47.44
C SER A 1143 15.36 -17.43 -48.59
N GLU A 1144 15.38 -18.36 -49.54
CA GLU A 1144 16.27 -18.37 -50.68
C GLU A 1144 15.46 -18.74 -51.93
N CYS A 1145 15.72 -18.05 -53.04
CA CYS A 1145 14.94 -18.14 -54.28
C CYS A 1145 15.79 -18.43 -55.51
N ASP A 1146 17.02 -18.90 -55.32
CA ASP A 1146 17.94 -19.18 -56.44
C ASP A 1146 17.43 -20.33 -57.33
N TRP A 1147 16.48 -21.14 -56.84
CA TRP A 1147 15.71 -22.14 -57.57
C TRP A 1147 14.55 -21.54 -58.42
N LYS A 1148 14.43 -20.21 -58.54
CA LYS A 1148 13.34 -19.50 -59.25
C LYS A 1148 13.02 -20.02 -60.65
N GLU A 1149 13.97 -20.64 -61.34
CA GLU A 1149 13.75 -21.21 -62.68
C GLU A 1149 12.89 -22.49 -62.66
N SER A 1150 12.82 -23.21 -61.53
CA SER A 1150 12.11 -24.50 -61.41
C SER A 1150 10.67 -24.38 -60.83
N GLU A 1151 10.39 -23.36 -60.01
CA GLU A 1151 9.06 -23.13 -59.43
C GLU A 1151 8.72 -21.63 -59.39
N THR A 1152 7.59 -21.27 -60.00
CA THR A 1152 7.20 -19.85 -60.20
C THR A 1152 6.09 -19.40 -59.26
N ARG A 1153 5.54 -20.28 -58.41
CA ARG A 1153 4.41 -19.96 -57.51
C ARG A 1153 4.78 -19.74 -56.05
N ILE A 1154 6.04 -19.93 -55.67
CA ILE A 1154 6.53 -19.70 -54.30
C ILE A 1154 7.16 -18.31 -54.22
N TRP A 1155 6.87 -17.58 -53.15
CA TRP A 1155 7.29 -16.21 -52.93
C TRP A 1155 8.63 -16.19 -52.21
N CYS A 1156 9.47 -15.22 -52.57
CA CYS A 1156 10.76 -15.02 -51.93
C CYS A 1156 10.64 -14.15 -50.69
N GLN A 1157 11.58 -14.31 -49.77
CA GLN A 1157 11.70 -13.44 -48.59
C GLN A 1157 11.71 -11.94 -48.93
N ASP A 1158 12.20 -11.52 -50.10
CA ASP A 1158 12.14 -10.12 -50.54
C ASP A 1158 10.74 -9.51 -50.61
N TRP A 1159 9.69 -10.33 -50.72
CA TRP A 1159 8.30 -9.88 -50.75
C TRP A 1159 7.75 -9.54 -49.37
N ILE A 1160 8.45 -9.89 -48.29
CA ILE A 1160 8.02 -9.66 -46.92
C ILE A 1160 9.14 -9.04 -46.08
N ARG A 1161 8.80 -8.08 -45.22
CA ARG A 1161 9.73 -7.48 -44.28
C ARG A 1161 9.25 -7.76 -42.86
N SER A 1162 10.05 -8.54 -42.13
CA SER A 1162 9.77 -8.99 -40.77
C SER A 1162 10.88 -8.54 -39.81
N PRO A 1163 10.91 -7.26 -39.39
CA PRO A 1163 11.94 -6.72 -38.51
C PRO A 1163 11.80 -7.27 -37.08
N TYR A 1164 12.90 -7.74 -36.51
CA TYR A 1164 12.95 -8.36 -35.18
C TYR A 1164 13.71 -7.48 -34.18
N ALA A 1165 13.08 -7.16 -33.05
CA ALA A 1165 13.61 -6.19 -32.07
C ALA A 1165 14.70 -6.76 -31.13
N ASP A 1166 14.86 -8.08 -31.06
CA ASP A 1166 15.76 -8.81 -30.14
C ASP A 1166 15.87 -8.19 -28.73
N THR A 1167 14.74 -8.07 -28.02
CA THR A 1167 14.69 -7.44 -26.70
C THR A 1167 13.76 -8.17 -25.74
N ASN A 1168 14.12 -8.21 -24.46
CA ASN A 1168 13.24 -8.69 -23.38
C ASN A 1168 12.48 -7.56 -22.67
N LYS A 1169 12.46 -6.34 -23.21
CA LYS A 1169 11.86 -5.13 -22.61
C LYS A 1169 10.85 -4.47 -23.53
N LEU A 1170 9.59 -4.32 -23.08
CA LEU A 1170 8.51 -3.65 -23.82
C LEU A 1170 8.85 -2.20 -24.22
N LYS A 1171 9.55 -1.46 -23.34
CA LYS A 1171 9.97 -0.07 -23.60
C LYS A 1171 10.88 0.07 -24.83
N LEU A 1172 11.55 -1.00 -25.27
CA LEU A 1172 12.39 -0.98 -26.47
C LEU A 1172 11.65 -1.55 -27.70
N LEU A 1173 10.60 -2.34 -27.50
CA LEU A 1173 9.86 -3.03 -28.55
C LEU A 1173 8.99 -2.07 -29.37
N PHE A 1174 8.08 -1.32 -28.74
CA PHE A 1174 7.14 -0.46 -29.47
C PHE A 1174 7.81 0.70 -30.22
N PRO A 1175 8.82 1.39 -29.66
CA PRO A 1175 9.57 2.39 -30.44
C PRO A 1175 10.26 1.80 -31.67
N PHE A 1176 10.78 0.58 -31.56
CA PHE A 1176 11.36 -0.15 -32.70
C PHE A 1176 10.28 -0.47 -33.75
N ILE A 1177 9.11 -0.95 -33.33
CA ILE A 1177 7.99 -1.27 -34.22
C ILE A 1177 7.47 -0.01 -34.94
N GLU A 1178 7.22 1.08 -34.20
CA GLU A 1178 6.73 2.34 -34.77
C GLU A 1178 7.70 2.92 -35.80
N HIS A 1179 9.00 2.89 -35.49
CA HIS A 1179 10.03 3.31 -36.44
C HIS A 1179 9.95 2.51 -37.74
N HIS A 1180 9.77 1.18 -37.67
CA HIS A 1180 9.71 0.33 -38.85
C HIS A 1180 8.40 0.48 -39.63
N LEU A 1181 7.26 0.68 -38.96
CA LEU A 1181 5.97 0.90 -39.61
C LEU A 1181 5.90 2.22 -40.36
N ARG A 1182 6.45 3.30 -39.79
CA ARG A 1182 6.53 4.61 -40.45
C ARG A 1182 7.42 4.62 -41.69
N HIS A 1183 8.36 3.67 -41.79
CA HIS A 1183 9.27 3.50 -42.92
C HIS A 1183 8.98 2.21 -43.72
N ALA A 1184 7.78 1.64 -43.58
CA ALA A 1184 7.39 0.45 -44.32
C ALA A 1184 7.22 0.79 -45.81
N SER A 1185 7.91 0.03 -46.67
CA SER A 1185 7.82 0.23 -48.13
C SER A 1185 6.48 -0.26 -48.66
N HIS A 1186 5.88 0.50 -49.57
CA HIS A 1186 4.67 0.12 -50.28
C HIS A 1186 4.84 -1.12 -51.19
N GLN A 1187 6.07 -1.58 -51.45
CA GLN A 1187 6.33 -2.69 -52.37
C GLN A 1187 6.41 -4.08 -51.70
N ARG A 1188 6.26 -4.19 -50.37
CA ARG A 1188 6.43 -5.45 -49.63
C ARG A 1188 5.33 -5.64 -48.58
N LEU A 1189 5.03 -6.89 -48.22
CA LEU A 1189 4.27 -7.21 -47.01
C LEU A 1189 5.08 -6.81 -45.77
N HIS A 1190 4.43 -6.39 -44.71
CA HIS A 1190 5.10 -5.95 -43.49
C HIS A 1190 4.55 -6.68 -42.27
N VAL A 1191 5.45 -7.25 -41.47
CA VAL A 1191 5.10 -7.98 -40.25
C VAL A 1191 5.47 -7.15 -39.05
N THR A 1192 4.47 -6.88 -38.22
CA THR A 1192 4.61 -6.22 -36.92
C THR A 1192 4.75 -7.29 -35.84
N GLN A 1193 5.94 -7.42 -35.26
CA GLN A 1193 6.20 -8.46 -34.28
C GLN A 1193 6.03 -7.97 -32.84
N GLY A 1194 4.88 -8.26 -32.23
CA GLY A 1194 4.59 -8.01 -30.81
C GLY A 1194 5.18 -9.07 -29.89
N ILE A 1195 6.49 -9.34 -29.99
CA ILE A 1195 7.16 -10.43 -29.28
C ILE A 1195 8.36 -9.96 -28.45
N LEU A 1196 8.65 -10.65 -27.35
CA LEU A 1196 9.84 -10.42 -26.52
C LEU A 1196 10.77 -11.63 -26.49
N THR A 1197 12.06 -11.37 -26.63
CA THR A 1197 13.09 -12.40 -26.67
C THR A 1197 13.60 -12.72 -25.28
N PRO A 1198 13.46 -13.96 -24.75
CA PRO A 1198 14.02 -14.32 -23.46
C PRO A 1198 15.56 -14.31 -23.50
N ARG A 1199 16.22 -13.72 -22.49
CA ARG A 1199 17.68 -13.80 -22.33
C ARG A 1199 18.07 -15.04 -21.53
N PHE A 1200 19.33 -15.47 -21.63
CA PHE A 1200 19.86 -16.65 -20.91
C PHE A 1200 19.56 -16.61 -19.40
N TRP A 1201 19.73 -15.45 -18.78
CA TRP A 1201 19.43 -15.24 -17.36
C TRP A 1201 17.95 -15.39 -17.00
N ASP A 1202 17.02 -15.06 -17.92
CA ASP A 1202 15.59 -15.22 -17.69
C ASP A 1202 15.23 -16.71 -17.59
N ILE A 1203 15.85 -17.53 -18.44
CA ILE A 1203 15.70 -18.99 -18.46
C ILE A 1203 16.33 -19.62 -17.20
N VAL A 1204 17.52 -19.17 -16.80
CA VAL A 1204 18.24 -19.69 -15.60
C VAL A 1204 17.53 -19.32 -14.30
N LYS A 1205 17.01 -18.09 -14.15
CA LYS A 1205 16.18 -17.71 -12.98
C LYS A 1205 14.93 -18.59 -12.86
N GLY A 1206 14.37 -19.03 -13.99
CA GLY A 1206 13.26 -19.97 -14.04
C GLY A 1206 13.55 -21.36 -13.47
N VAL A 1207 14.83 -21.73 -13.30
CA VAL A 1207 15.25 -22.99 -12.65
C VAL A 1207 15.02 -22.94 -11.13
N PHE A 1208 15.14 -21.75 -10.52
CA PHE A 1208 15.02 -21.55 -9.07
C PHE A 1208 13.62 -21.12 -8.62
N VAL A 1209 12.74 -20.72 -9.56
CA VAL A 1209 11.37 -20.28 -9.29
C VAL A 1209 10.37 -21.30 -9.84
N ARG A 1210 9.64 -21.97 -8.94
CA ARG A 1210 8.67 -23.00 -9.30
C ARG A 1210 7.53 -22.38 -10.14
N GLY A 1211 7.38 -22.83 -11.39
CA GLY A 1211 6.27 -22.40 -12.28
C GLY A 1211 6.57 -21.23 -13.23
N ALA A 1212 7.84 -20.82 -13.39
CA ALA A 1212 8.23 -19.84 -14.42
C ALA A 1212 8.20 -20.44 -15.84
N SER A 1213 7.65 -19.69 -16.80
CA SER A 1213 7.53 -20.01 -18.23
C SER A 1213 7.61 -18.73 -19.09
N LEU A 1214 7.81 -18.87 -20.41
CA LEU A 1214 7.79 -17.74 -21.35
C LEU A 1214 6.48 -16.95 -21.24
N GLU A 1215 5.36 -17.66 -21.27
CA GLU A 1215 3.99 -17.14 -21.14
C GLU A 1215 3.82 -16.18 -19.95
N ARG A 1216 4.11 -16.64 -18.73
CA ARG A 1216 3.84 -15.89 -17.49
C ARG A 1216 4.80 -14.74 -17.24
N ARG A 1217 6.01 -14.82 -17.79
CA ARG A 1217 7.08 -13.86 -17.49
C ARG A 1217 7.18 -12.75 -18.54
N LEU A 1218 6.99 -13.08 -19.81
CA LEU A 1218 7.23 -12.16 -20.93
C LEU A 1218 6.04 -12.11 -21.87
N ALA A 1219 5.65 -13.24 -22.47
CA ALA A 1219 4.78 -13.25 -23.64
C ALA A 1219 3.36 -12.74 -23.37
N SER A 1220 2.67 -13.16 -22.29
CA SER A 1220 1.30 -12.66 -22.03
C SER A 1220 1.25 -11.16 -21.80
N LYS A 1221 2.28 -10.59 -21.14
CA LYS A 1221 2.39 -9.12 -20.97
C LYS A 1221 2.67 -8.41 -22.29
N CYS A 1222 3.38 -9.07 -23.20
CA CYS A 1222 3.69 -8.53 -24.52
C CYS A 1222 2.47 -8.55 -25.44
N THR A 1223 1.72 -9.65 -25.46
CA THR A 1223 0.48 -9.79 -26.24
C THR A 1223 -0.57 -8.77 -25.78
N GLU A 1224 -0.79 -8.63 -24.46
CA GLU A 1224 -1.69 -7.61 -23.89
C GLU A 1224 -1.27 -6.19 -24.29
N ALA A 1225 0.02 -5.86 -24.13
CA ALA A 1225 0.54 -4.56 -24.49
C ALA A 1225 0.46 -4.30 -26.00
N THR A 1226 0.58 -5.34 -26.84
CA THR A 1226 0.47 -5.23 -28.29
C THR A 1226 -0.96 -4.95 -28.72
N VAL A 1227 -1.96 -5.62 -28.14
CA VAL A 1227 -3.39 -5.35 -28.36
C VAL A 1227 -3.74 -3.92 -27.98
N GLN A 1228 -3.36 -3.48 -26.77
CA GLN A 1228 -3.59 -2.10 -26.32
C GLN A 1228 -2.86 -1.07 -27.19
N TRP A 1229 -1.66 -1.40 -27.68
CA TRP A 1229 -0.91 -0.51 -28.55
C TRP A 1229 -1.55 -0.40 -29.95
N ILE A 1230 -2.07 -1.49 -30.50
CA ILE A 1230 -2.82 -1.49 -31.77
C ILE A 1230 -4.09 -0.65 -31.64
N GLU A 1231 -4.88 -0.84 -30.57
CA GLU A 1231 -6.12 -0.07 -30.35
C GLU A 1231 -5.87 1.43 -30.25
N ARG A 1232 -4.78 1.84 -29.58
CA ARG A 1232 -4.39 3.25 -29.48
C ARG A 1232 -3.89 3.85 -30.78
N LYS A 1233 -3.30 3.05 -31.66
CA LYS A 1233 -2.63 3.50 -32.87
C LYS A 1233 -3.35 3.10 -34.17
N LYS A 1234 -4.56 2.55 -34.07
CA LYS A 1234 -5.37 2.03 -35.19
C LYS A 1234 -5.65 3.04 -36.30
N GLU A 1235 -5.77 4.32 -35.96
CA GLU A 1235 -5.97 5.40 -36.93
C GLU A 1235 -4.66 6.06 -37.40
N GLU A 1236 -3.55 5.83 -36.69
CA GLU A 1236 -2.27 6.52 -36.92
C GLU A 1236 -1.29 5.71 -37.78
N LEU A 1237 -1.33 4.38 -37.68
CA LEU A 1237 -0.34 3.48 -38.28
C LEU A 1237 -1.00 2.49 -39.24
N ASN A 1238 -0.37 2.25 -40.38
CA ASN A 1238 -0.86 1.29 -41.36
C ASN A 1238 -0.33 -0.12 -41.06
N TYR A 1239 -1.14 -0.92 -40.37
CA TYR A 1239 -0.84 -2.33 -40.11
C TYR A 1239 -1.05 -3.20 -41.34
N ASN A 1240 -0.38 -4.36 -41.39
CA ASN A 1240 -0.59 -5.38 -42.41
C ASN A 1240 -0.71 -6.74 -41.72
N ILE A 1241 0.40 -7.40 -41.42
CA ILE A 1241 0.44 -8.59 -40.59
C ILE A 1241 0.90 -8.19 -39.20
N VAL A 1242 0.19 -8.64 -38.17
CA VAL A 1242 0.62 -8.54 -36.78
C VAL A 1242 0.87 -9.96 -36.29
N ILE A 1243 1.94 -10.19 -35.53
CA ILE A 1243 2.19 -11.49 -34.89
C ILE A 1243 2.41 -11.35 -33.38
N CYS A 1244 1.92 -12.32 -32.61
CA CYS A 1244 2.10 -12.43 -31.16
C CYS A 1244 2.30 -13.89 -30.74
N ASP A 1245 2.82 -14.08 -29.52
CA ASP A 1245 2.80 -15.36 -28.80
C ASP A 1245 1.45 -15.52 -28.05
N PHE A 1246 0.98 -16.76 -27.86
CA PHE A 1246 -0.27 -17.09 -27.15
C PHE A 1246 -1.49 -16.31 -27.66
N VAL A 1247 -1.83 -16.53 -28.94
CA VAL A 1247 -2.82 -15.74 -29.70
C VAL A 1247 -4.26 -15.84 -29.18
N GLU A 1248 -4.56 -16.81 -28.32
CA GLU A 1248 -5.88 -16.99 -27.68
C GLU A 1248 -6.20 -15.98 -26.57
N LYS A 1249 -5.27 -15.06 -26.25
CA LYS A 1249 -5.42 -14.13 -25.12
C LYS A 1249 -5.77 -12.71 -25.55
N PHE A 1250 -6.45 -12.00 -24.65
CA PHE A 1250 -6.75 -10.57 -24.76
C PHE A 1250 -7.49 -10.16 -26.05
N ASN A 1251 -8.30 -11.06 -26.63
CA ASN A 1251 -9.05 -10.85 -27.88
C ASN A 1251 -8.19 -10.33 -29.04
N TYR A 1252 -6.94 -10.82 -29.12
CA TYR A 1252 -5.97 -10.39 -30.11
C TYR A 1252 -6.43 -10.54 -31.57
N CYS A 1253 -7.00 -11.70 -31.92
CA CYS A 1253 -7.47 -11.96 -33.28
C CYS A 1253 -8.59 -10.99 -33.69
N ASP A 1254 -9.60 -10.82 -32.83
CA ASP A 1254 -10.73 -9.92 -33.10
C ASP A 1254 -10.26 -8.48 -33.25
N THR A 1255 -9.37 -8.02 -32.36
CA THR A 1255 -8.78 -6.68 -32.41
C THR A 1255 -8.14 -6.41 -33.77
N VAL A 1256 -7.29 -7.31 -34.28
CA VAL A 1256 -6.62 -7.11 -35.57
C VAL A 1256 -7.60 -7.22 -36.74
N ILE A 1257 -8.61 -8.09 -36.66
CA ILE A 1257 -9.62 -8.25 -37.72
C ILE A 1257 -10.52 -7.02 -37.81
N GLU A 1258 -10.93 -6.44 -36.68
CA GLU A 1258 -11.80 -5.26 -36.60
C GLU A 1258 -11.19 -4.04 -37.29
N LEU A 1259 -9.86 -3.92 -37.33
CA LEU A 1259 -9.15 -2.87 -38.07
C LEU A 1259 -9.47 -2.82 -39.57
N ASN A 1260 -9.99 -3.90 -40.15
CA ASN A 1260 -10.40 -3.92 -41.56
C ASN A 1260 -11.70 -3.15 -41.83
N TYR A 1261 -12.47 -2.84 -40.79
CA TYR A 1261 -13.77 -2.17 -40.88
C TYR A 1261 -13.70 -0.67 -40.58
N LEU A 1262 -12.51 -0.19 -40.20
CA LEU A 1262 -12.12 1.22 -40.16
C LEU A 1262 -11.75 1.70 -41.57
#